data_AF-J7RW05-F1
#
_entry.id   AF-J7RW05-F1
#
_cell.length_a   1.000
_cell.length_b   1.000
_cell.length_c   1.000
_cell.angle_alpha   90.00
_cell.angle_beta   90.00
_cell.angle_gamma   90.00
#
_symmetry.space_group_name_H-M   'P 1'
#
loop_
_entity.id
_entity.type
_entity.pdbx_description
1 polymer ?
#
loop_
_entity_poly.entity_id
_entity_poly.type
_entity_poly.pdbx_seq_one_letter_code
_entity_poly.pdbx_strand_id
1 'polypeptide(L)'
;MSNRYPDRRSTSVATESLPQTPKKRRGTSTHVNFSPFTPTKRGLGDPDVFSPIRPTRLANFAAANLTPSLSHVDDHLIKGHHCTPSVESTHPIELQKSVDQYKHVRILSGDEERPSKRRKLGALIARFDDPLFPSSVPRSSSSYRTQTQMITPASLASRSHEYVYAQQPPSTSQLLNSIEEYGIPNKIYTDPYYSSASDVPDRPREYAGLVFNLKGGESLSNLEEWAPQSGNINDSGSAIGAPLDDTDVYGWEYASSPPTPQQIRRWLMVHPIAMSQDKPRQPSQIQGPTQANPYGLVNTPAKTSKLPMREHLHMSVLSLEIFAPSREKLLPNPDEDEIMAVFYSYQDSAGPQSAQDGTFSCERGIVAVESDCMNARRIRDHKIEFVPSELDLLNRVIDLVIEIDPDIVVGWEIQASSWGYLNARAESYGLDLGDQISRAFGRRTGSGSDQWGMRTTSTFKVIGRHVLNVWRIIRAEHNFTSHAFEHVVFQLLRRRTPWYSCETLTKWYRSTSPYHTSDLLRYFSNRVVMVLEVLDVAEVVTKNAEFARVFGVDFFSVLSRGSQFKVESFMFRIAKPESFVLLSPSKQDVGKQNAAECMPLIMEPLSAFYNSPLVVLDFQSLYPSVMIAYNYCYSTCLGRVTDFKGQNKFGVTDLHQPAGLLETLQEHMHVAPNGMVYVNQDVRKGLLGRMLTELLDTRVMVKQAMKGAKDDKALRRILDARQLGLKFIANVTYGYTSATFSGRMPAVEIADSIVQSGRETLEKAIRVINSTKKWGAKVVYGDTDSLFIYLRGKTKEQAFRIGQDMAETVTSMNPAPVKLKFEKVYLPCVLMAKKRYVGFKFESPDDSEPTFDAKGIETVRRDGIPAQQKMTETCLKILFRTQDLSKVKKYCYESWTRILENRVSPHDFIFAKEVKMGTYSDKVPPPPGVTVAARRTTNDPMDEPQYGERVPYVIMRGDPDTRLVDRAVSPGELIDNSQKQLDAVYYISRVLIPPLERIFNLVGADVRSWYDDMPKALRADQPLDPISLSPRRVKKYTAATNAFKIEEHFLSSHCINCRALTLEGLCDDCRADPITTISGLLSRLRVAEDRLRDVQLICSSCCGTAPGEPVRCESLDCPWLFERKKVEGKAERLTIIGDLVEELEDTGTNTDKDNSCVSNSDDI
;
A
#
# COMPACT_ATOMS: atom_id res chain seq x y z
N MET A 1 -18.81 -75.13 37.01
CA MET A 1 -17.46 -75.34 36.43
C MET A 1 -17.40 -74.51 35.15
N SER A 2 -16.58 -73.46 34.93
CA SER A 2 -15.13 -73.21 35.17
C SER A 2 -14.26 -73.74 34.00
N ASN A 3 -13.28 -73.01 33.41
CA ASN A 3 -12.71 -71.67 33.75
C ASN A 3 -11.79 -71.09 32.62
N ARG A 4 -11.35 -69.82 32.77
CA ARG A 4 -10.07 -69.17 32.32
C ARG A 4 -9.76 -68.68 30.87
N TYR A 5 -9.55 -67.35 30.74
CA TYR A 5 -8.36 -66.57 30.23
C TYR A 5 -7.75 -66.77 28.80
N PRO A 6 -7.09 -65.75 28.16
CA PRO A 6 -7.48 -64.34 27.90
C PRO A 6 -7.12 -63.81 26.46
N ASP A 7 -7.45 -62.53 26.15
CA ASP A 7 -7.19 -61.81 24.87
C ASP A 7 -5.77 -61.18 24.72
N ARG A 8 -5.24 -60.65 23.59
CA ARG A 8 -5.64 -60.32 22.17
C ARG A 8 -5.89 -58.80 21.82
N ARG A 9 -5.34 -58.39 20.66
CA ARG A 9 -5.62 -57.18 19.81
C ARG A 9 -4.96 -55.82 20.14
N SER A 10 -5.34 -54.77 19.39
CA SER A 10 -4.46 -53.72 18.80
C SER A 10 -5.15 -52.34 18.63
N THR A 11 -4.41 -51.35 18.08
CA THR A 11 -4.80 -50.03 17.47
C THR A 11 -4.83 -48.72 18.32
N SER A 12 -4.44 -47.62 17.63
CA SER A 12 -4.95 -46.23 17.65
C SER A 12 -4.75 -45.22 18.81
N VAL A 13 -4.10 -44.08 18.46
CA VAL A 13 -4.57 -42.67 18.55
C VAL A 13 -4.66 -41.89 19.90
N ALA A 14 -3.79 -40.85 20.00
CA ALA A 14 -3.98 -39.48 20.56
C ALA A 14 -4.03 -39.13 22.08
N THR A 15 -3.88 -37.79 22.30
CA THR A 15 -4.28 -36.90 23.42
C THR A 15 -3.41 -36.60 24.66
N GLU A 16 -3.67 -35.38 25.14
CA GLU A 16 -3.27 -34.56 26.31
C GLU A 16 -3.52 -35.22 27.71
N SER A 17 -3.12 -34.67 28.89
CA SER A 17 -2.07 -33.71 29.32
C SER A 17 -1.95 -33.63 30.87
N LEU A 18 -0.86 -33.04 31.40
CA LEU A 18 -0.71 -32.49 32.77
C LEU A 18 -0.79 -33.50 33.97
N PRO A 19 -0.66 -33.10 35.27
CA PRO A 19 0.61 -32.67 35.87
C PRO A 19 0.91 -33.23 37.29
N GLN A 20 2.17 -33.18 37.77
CA GLN A 20 2.51 -32.96 39.20
C GLN A 20 4.02 -32.73 39.49
N THR A 21 4.33 -32.24 40.69
CA THR A 21 5.68 -31.97 41.25
C THR A 21 5.73 -32.48 42.72
N PRO A 22 6.77 -32.27 43.56
CA PRO A 22 8.20 -31.99 43.34
C PRO A 22 9.12 -33.00 44.10
N LYS A 23 10.47 -32.90 43.98
CA LYS A 23 11.40 -33.46 45.01
C LYS A 23 12.77 -32.75 45.05
N LYS A 24 13.41 -32.78 46.23
CA LYS A 24 14.63 -32.04 46.61
C LYS A 24 15.91 -32.87 46.40
N ARG A 25 17.07 -32.23 46.10
CA ARG A 25 18.32 -32.25 46.91
C ARG A 25 19.57 -31.71 46.15
N ARG A 26 20.42 -30.96 46.89
CA ARG A 26 21.92 -30.86 46.87
C ARG A 26 22.65 -30.64 45.51
N GLY A 27 23.79 -29.96 45.42
CA GLY A 27 24.63 -29.26 46.41
C GLY A 27 26.12 -29.24 45.97
N THR A 28 26.93 -28.29 46.47
CA THR A 28 28.37 -28.03 46.16
C THR A 28 28.69 -27.60 44.71
N SER A 29 29.50 -26.58 44.36
CA SER A 29 30.33 -25.54 45.03
C SER A 29 31.85 -25.77 45.22
N THR A 30 32.65 -25.19 44.31
CA THR A 30 34.04 -24.67 44.46
C THR A 30 34.18 -23.51 43.45
N HIS A 31 34.42 -22.25 43.80
CA HIS A 31 35.69 -21.60 44.23
C HIS A 31 36.85 -21.78 43.22
N VAL A 32 37.67 -20.76 42.89
CA VAL A 32 38.45 -19.86 43.78
C VAL A 32 38.64 -18.42 43.22
N ASN A 33 38.69 -17.43 44.13
CA ASN A 33 39.39 -16.11 44.25
C ASN A 33 39.98 -15.39 43.00
N PHE A 34 40.18 -14.06 42.95
CA PHE A 34 40.60 -13.03 43.93
C PHE A 34 39.92 -11.66 43.63
N SER A 35 40.09 -10.55 44.36
CA SER A 35 40.16 -10.19 45.79
C SER A 35 40.23 -8.64 45.89
N PRO A 36 39.88 -7.96 47.02
CA PRO A 36 39.62 -6.51 47.04
C PRO A 36 40.78 -5.65 47.58
N PHE A 37 40.63 -4.32 47.49
CA PHE A 37 41.35 -3.32 48.30
C PHE A 37 40.40 -2.40 49.09
N THR A 38 40.88 -1.81 50.18
CA THR A 38 40.08 -1.31 51.31
C THR A 38 40.12 0.21 51.52
N PRO A 39 39.12 0.79 52.23
CA PRO A 39 39.05 2.23 52.51
C PRO A 39 39.61 2.66 53.88
N THR A 40 39.93 3.95 54.01
CA THR A 40 40.20 4.69 55.26
C THR A 40 39.22 5.88 55.36
N LYS A 41 38.47 6.09 56.46
CA LYS A 41 38.88 6.73 57.75
C LYS A 41 39.55 8.10 57.53
N ARG A 42 39.17 9.19 58.21
CA ARG A 42 38.31 9.41 59.40
C ARG A 42 37.94 10.92 59.51
N GLY A 43 36.86 11.29 60.21
CA GLY A 43 36.59 12.70 60.58
C GLY A 43 35.28 12.87 61.36
N LEU A 44 35.27 13.74 62.39
CA LEU A 44 34.12 14.16 63.19
C LEU A 44 34.09 15.69 63.25
N GLY A 45 32.91 16.31 63.39
CA GLY A 45 32.81 17.76 63.61
C GLY A 45 31.41 18.37 63.43
N ASP A 46 30.58 18.29 64.47
CA ASP A 46 29.65 19.35 64.87
C ASP A 46 30.37 20.22 65.95
N PRO A 47 29.91 21.43 66.35
CA PRO A 47 28.63 22.10 66.05
C PRO A 47 28.70 23.62 65.70
N ASP A 48 27.51 24.22 65.53
CA ASP A 48 27.06 25.50 66.15
C ASP A 48 27.24 26.93 65.54
N VAL A 49 26.26 27.76 65.94
CA VAL A 49 26.23 29.25 66.14
C VAL A 49 26.13 30.27 64.96
N PHE A 50 24.90 30.82 64.85
CA PHE A 50 24.44 32.22 64.62
C PHE A 50 25.13 33.29 63.73
N SER A 51 24.25 33.92 62.94
CA SER A 51 24.19 35.30 62.40
C SER A 51 24.77 36.47 63.24
N PRO A 52 25.00 37.67 62.65
CA PRO A 52 23.99 38.75 62.79
C PRO A 52 23.92 39.89 61.72
N ILE A 53 22.79 40.64 61.72
CA ILE A 53 22.58 42.11 61.42
C ILE A 53 22.92 42.62 59.98
N ARG A 54 22.04 43.26 59.16
CA ARG A 54 21.06 44.40 59.26
C ARG A 54 21.66 45.83 59.19
N PRO A 55 21.05 46.76 58.41
CA PRO A 55 20.02 47.70 58.93
C PRO A 55 18.80 47.92 57.95
N THR A 56 17.53 47.92 58.42
CA THR A 56 16.59 49.07 58.69
C THR A 56 16.35 50.07 57.54
N ARG A 57 15.14 50.62 57.25
CA ARG A 57 13.80 50.69 57.89
C ARG A 57 12.68 50.39 56.84
N LEU A 58 11.40 50.02 57.07
CA LEU A 58 10.38 50.09 58.15
C LEU A 58 9.51 51.38 58.27
N ALA A 59 8.26 51.33 57.78
CA ALA A 59 7.00 51.94 58.29
C ALA A 59 5.85 51.72 57.24
N ASN A 60 4.77 50.95 57.51
CA ASN A 60 3.45 51.34 58.08
C ASN A 60 2.41 51.80 57.02
N PHE A 61 1.08 51.58 57.08
CA PHE A 61 0.20 50.81 58.00
C PHE A 61 -1.21 50.57 57.36
N ALA A 62 -1.85 49.42 57.63
CA ALA A 62 -3.32 49.17 57.59
C ALA A 62 -4.10 49.46 56.25
N ALA A 63 -5.41 49.23 56.07
CA ALA A 63 -6.47 48.69 56.95
C ALA A 63 -7.63 47.99 56.18
N ALA A 64 -8.34 47.10 56.89
CA ALA A 64 -9.81 46.88 56.92
C ALA A 64 -10.64 46.42 55.68
N ASN A 65 -11.31 45.28 55.87
CA ASN A 65 -12.76 45.02 55.80
C ASN A 65 -13.66 45.88 54.88
N LEU A 66 -14.58 45.20 54.16
CA LEU A 66 -16.01 45.16 54.57
C LEU A 66 -16.83 44.13 53.77
N THR A 67 -17.57 43.28 54.48
CA THR A 67 -18.84 42.68 54.00
C THR A 67 -20.01 43.40 54.66
N PRO A 68 -21.15 43.46 53.97
CA PRO A 68 -22.45 43.26 54.64
C PRO A 68 -23.32 42.26 53.84
N SER A 69 -23.82 41.19 54.48
CA SER A 69 -25.17 41.06 55.08
C SER A 69 -26.28 40.80 54.04
N LEU A 70 -26.92 39.62 53.96
CA LEU A 70 -27.93 39.02 54.88
C LEU A 70 -29.38 39.49 54.64
N SER A 71 -30.12 38.70 53.86
CA SER A 71 -31.52 38.26 54.07
C SER A 71 -31.74 37.06 53.11
N HIS A 72 -32.13 35.84 53.47
CA HIS A 72 -32.94 35.29 54.58
C HIS A 72 -34.45 35.56 54.44
N VAL A 73 -35.25 34.52 54.72
CA VAL A 73 -36.75 34.46 54.78
C VAL A 73 -37.46 33.96 53.50
N ASP A 74 -37.70 32.64 53.54
CA ASP A 74 -38.99 31.90 53.38
C ASP A 74 -39.80 31.81 52.06
N ASP A 75 -40.38 30.62 51.92
CA ASP A 75 -41.62 30.14 51.28
C ASP A 75 -42.50 31.09 50.44
N HIS A 76 -42.89 30.63 49.24
CA HIS A 76 -44.23 30.06 48.96
C HIS A 76 -44.31 29.60 47.47
N LEU A 77 -44.71 28.37 47.14
CA LEU A 77 -46.09 27.86 47.01
C LEU A 77 -46.99 28.58 45.98
N ILE A 78 -47.13 27.92 44.82
CA ILE A 78 -48.33 27.82 43.95
C ILE A 78 -48.99 29.13 43.43
N LYS A 79 -48.74 29.44 42.14
CA LYS A 79 -49.71 29.68 41.05
C LYS A 79 -48.93 30.01 39.76
N GLY A 80 -49.31 29.57 38.56
CA GLY A 80 -50.49 28.82 38.15
C GLY A 80 -51.47 29.67 37.34
N HIS A 81 -51.19 29.88 36.05
CA HIS A 81 -52.15 30.46 35.10
C HIS A 81 -52.08 29.77 33.73
N HIS A 82 -53.22 29.23 33.30
CA HIS A 82 -53.49 28.94 31.90
C HIS A 82 -53.70 30.25 31.11
N CYS A 83 -53.39 30.25 29.81
CA CYS A 83 -54.19 30.92 28.79
C CYS A 83 -53.84 30.41 27.38
N THR A 84 -54.59 29.41 26.90
CA THR A 84 -55.07 29.32 25.51
C THR A 84 -56.26 30.29 25.35
N PRO A 85 -56.86 30.58 24.15
CA PRO A 85 -56.85 29.79 22.91
C PRO A 85 -56.90 30.65 21.61
N SER A 86 -57.54 30.10 20.55
CA SER A 86 -58.19 30.77 19.38
C SER A 86 -57.30 31.51 18.37
N VAL A 87 -57.21 31.09 17.10
CA VAL A 87 -58.24 31.10 16.01
C VAL A 87 -58.43 32.50 15.42
N GLU A 88 -58.11 32.65 14.13
CA GLU A 88 -59.06 33.14 13.11
C GLU A 88 -58.55 32.87 11.68
N SER A 89 -59.44 33.01 10.70
CA SER A 89 -59.24 32.63 9.28
C SER A 89 -59.54 33.81 8.34
N THR A 90 -58.88 33.88 7.18
CA THR A 90 -59.50 34.50 5.99
C THR A 90 -58.79 34.11 4.69
N HIS A 91 -59.59 33.85 3.65
CA HIS A 91 -59.16 33.95 2.25
C HIS A 91 -59.36 35.40 1.76
N PRO A 92 -58.77 35.78 0.61
CA PRO A 92 -59.65 35.90 -0.56
C PRO A 92 -59.12 35.17 -1.81
N ILE A 93 -59.88 35.31 -2.90
CA ILE A 93 -59.72 34.65 -4.21
C ILE A 93 -59.45 35.74 -5.25
N GLU A 94 -58.63 35.48 -6.27
CA GLU A 94 -58.86 36.08 -7.59
C GLU A 94 -58.37 35.19 -8.75
N LEU A 95 -58.85 35.49 -9.97
CA LEU A 95 -58.91 34.54 -11.08
C LEU A 95 -58.97 35.28 -12.43
N GLN A 96 -58.37 34.69 -13.48
CA GLN A 96 -58.55 34.93 -14.93
C GLN A 96 -57.47 35.70 -15.72
N LYS A 97 -56.95 34.98 -16.74
CA LYS A 97 -56.79 35.35 -18.18
C LYS A 97 -55.92 36.55 -18.63
N SER A 98 -55.19 36.28 -19.72
CA SER A 98 -54.95 37.16 -20.90
C SER A 98 -54.11 38.43 -20.66
N VAL A 99 -53.34 39.02 -21.57
CA VAL A 99 -52.85 38.85 -22.96
C VAL A 99 -51.90 40.08 -23.17
N ASP A 100 -51.19 40.19 -24.31
CA ASP A 100 -50.51 41.42 -24.79
C ASP A 100 -49.26 41.96 -24.03
N GLN A 101 -48.44 42.85 -24.60
CA GLN A 101 -47.80 42.93 -25.95
C GLN A 101 -46.76 44.09 -25.97
N TYR A 102 -45.88 44.13 -27.00
CA TYR A 102 -44.91 45.21 -27.32
C TYR A 102 -43.78 45.49 -26.29
N LYS A 103 -42.56 45.93 -26.67
CA LYS A 103 -42.06 46.64 -27.88
C LYS A 103 -40.81 45.94 -28.46
N HIS A 104 -40.65 45.75 -29.77
CA HIS A 104 -40.40 46.73 -30.86
C HIS A 104 -38.96 47.31 -30.92
N VAL A 105 -38.12 46.72 -31.78
CA VAL A 105 -37.30 47.43 -32.79
C VAL A 105 -37.40 46.62 -34.10
N ARG A 106 -37.44 47.31 -35.26
CA ARG A 106 -37.42 46.74 -36.63
C ARG A 106 -36.29 47.40 -37.41
N ILE A 107 -35.78 46.72 -38.44
CA ILE A 107 -35.44 47.21 -39.81
C ILE A 107 -34.94 45.98 -40.59
N LEU A 108 -35.72 45.44 -41.53
CA LEU A 108 -35.69 45.68 -43.00
C LEU A 108 -34.40 45.17 -43.69
N SER A 109 -34.39 44.63 -44.92
CA SER A 109 -35.40 43.96 -45.78
C SER A 109 -34.70 43.57 -47.11
N GLY A 110 -35.12 42.51 -47.81
CA GLY A 110 -34.61 42.23 -49.16
C GLY A 110 -35.05 40.88 -49.73
N ASP A 111 -35.94 40.91 -50.71
CA ASP A 111 -36.23 39.82 -51.65
C ASP A 111 -35.29 39.92 -52.87
N GLU A 112 -35.03 38.80 -53.59
CA GLU A 112 -35.45 38.61 -55.00
C GLU A 112 -34.83 37.39 -55.75
N GLU A 113 -35.58 36.95 -56.75
CA GLU A 113 -35.25 36.18 -57.99
C GLU A 113 -34.51 34.82 -58.05
N ARG A 114 -35.17 33.90 -58.78
CA ARG A 114 -34.63 32.84 -59.69
C ARG A 114 -34.55 33.45 -61.12
N PRO A 115 -33.79 32.95 -62.16
CA PRO A 115 -33.85 31.54 -62.60
C PRO A 115 -32.77 30.91 -63.57
N SER A 116 -32.43 29.64 -63.33
CA SER A 116 -32.37 28.53 -64.34
C SER A 116 -31.25 28.38 -65.41
N LYS A 117 -31.18 27.13 -65.97
CA LYS A 117 -30.42 26.62 -67.16
C LYS A 117 -28.95 26.21 -66.90
N ARG A 118 -28.38 25.11 -67.46
CA ARG A 118 -28.83 23.97 -68.32
C ARG A 118 -27.96 22.72 -67.97
N ARG A 119 -28.45 21.47 -67.92
CA ARG A 119 -28.42 20.39 -68.98
C ARG A 119 -27.09 20.28 -69.76
N LYS A 120 -26.52 19.10 -70.09
CA LYS A 120 -26.87 17.65 -70.06
C LYS A 120 -25.54 16.86 -69.75
N LEU A 121 -25.32 15.53 -69.64
CA LEU A 121 -25.93 14.22 -70.00
C LEU A 121 -25.24 13.11 -69.13
N GLY A 122 -25.67 11.84 -68.96
CA GLY A 122 -26.97 11.21 -69.20
C GLY A 122 -26.96 9.79 -69.83
N ALA A 123 -26.27 8.78 -69.27
CA ALA A 123 -26.27 7.37 -69.75
C ALA A 123 -26.00 6.32 -68.63
N LEU A 124 -26.34 5.01 -68.72
CA LEU A 124 -27.42 4.24 -69.40
C LEU A 124 -27.45 2.78 -68.85
N ILE A 125 -28.65 2.15 -68.72
CA ILE A 125 -28.95 0.68 -68.74
C ILE A 125 -28.43 -0.17 -67.53
N ALA A 126 -29.12 -1.19 -66.97
CA ALA A 126 -30.36 -1.92 -67.32
C ALA A 126 -31.33 -2.13 -66.13
N ARG A 127 -32.51 -2.74 -66.40
CA ARG A 127 -33.42 -3.40 -65.43
C ARG A 127 -33.62 -4.86 -65.86
N PHE A 128 -34.14 -5.70 -64.94
CA PHE A 128 -35.09 -6.78 -65.23
C PHE A 128 -36.02 -7.00 -64.00
N ASP A 129 -37.09 -7.78 -64.17
CA ASP A 129 -38.37 -7.59 -63.45
C ASP A 129 -38.70 -8.60 -62.32
N ASP A 130 -39.84 -8.38 -61.64
CA ASP A 130 -40.39 -9.15 -60.51
C ASP A 130 -40.78 -10.61 -60.86
N PRO A 131 -41.01 -11.45 -59.83
CA PRO A 131 -42.39 -11.92 -59.63
C PRO A 131 -42.93 -11.82 -58.19
N LEU A 132 -44.27 -11.83 -58.10
CA LEU A 132 -45.09 -11.69 -56.88
C LEU A 132 -45.09 -12.95 -55.99
N PHE A 133 -45.31 -12.79 -54.66
CA PHE A 133 -46.38 -13.44 -53.84
C PHE A 133 -46.25 -13.06 -52.33
N PRO A 134 -47.22 -13.39 -51.41
CA PRO A 134 -47.87 -12.32 -50.64
C PRO A 134 -47.41 -12.11 -49.19
N SER A 135 -47.91 -11.02 -48.60
CA SER A 135 -47.67 -10.58 -47.22
C SER A 135 -48.50 -11.34 -46.16
N SER A 136 -47.86 -11.74 -45.04
CA SER A 136 -48.33 -11.37 -43.67
C SER A 136 -47.54 -12.06 -42.53
N VAL A 137 -46.73 -11.33 -41.75
CA VAL A 137 -46.43 -11.63 -40.32
C VAL A 137 -46.21 -10.30 -39.56
N PRO A 138 -46.87 -10.03 -38.42
CA PRO A 138 -46.67 -8.78 -37.66
C PRO A 138 -45.38 -8.79 -36.81
N ARG A 139 -44.74 -7.63 -36.62
CA ARG A 139 -43.69 -7.43 -35.61
C ARG A 139 -44.30 -7.01 -34.27
N SER A 140 -44.17 -7.84 -33.24
CA SER A 140 -44.53 -7.49 -31.86
C SER A 140 -43.29 -7.04 -31.06
N SER A 141 -43.20 -5.76 -30.74
CA SER A 141 -42.17 -5.20 -29.85
C SER A 141 -42.79 -4.76 -28.51
N SER A 142 -42.86 -5.66 -27.53
CA SER A 142 -43.38 -5.38 -26.19
C SER A 142 -42.28 -4.96 -25.21
N SER A 143 -42.06 -3.65 -25.08
CA SER A 143 -41.25 -3.08 -23.99
C SER A 143 -42.06 -3.11 -22.69
N TYR A 144 -41.76 -4.04 -21.79
CA TYR A 144 -42.44 -4.15 -20.49
C TYR A 144 -42.13 -2.94 -19.60
N ARG A 145 -43.15 -2.07 -19.42
CA ARG A 145 -43.14 -0.97 -18.47
C ARG A 145 -44.20 -1.25 -17.40
N THR A 146 -43.78 -1.69 -16.22
CA THR A 146 -44.68 -2.11 -15.14
C THR A 146 -45.43 -0.91 -14.55
N GLN A 147 -46.67 -0.70 -14.98
CA GLN A 147 -47.64 0.13 -14.26
C GLN A 147 -48.74 -0.75 -13.69
N THR A 148 -48.85 -0.77 -12.37
CA THR A 148 -49.86 -1.53 -11.63
C THR A 148 -51.21 -0.83 -11.73
N GLN A 149 -52.03 -1.18 -12.72
CA GLN A 149 -53.46 -0.89 -12.69
C GLN A 149 -54.21 -2.15 -12.24
N MET A 150 -55.07 -2.00 -11.22
CA MET A 150 -56.06 -3.01 -10.88
C MET A 150 -57.12 -3.02 -11.97
N ILE A 151 -57.16 -4.08 -12.78
CA ILE A 151 -58.21 -4.28 -13.77
C ILE A 151 -59.43 -4.85 -13.05
N THR A 152 -60.47 -4.03 -12.90
CA THR A 152 -61.83 -4.52 -12.57
C THR A 152 -62.36 -5.35 -13.75
N PRO A 153 -63.09 -6.45 -13.50
CA PRO A 153 -63.50 -7.38 -14.55
C PRO A 153 -64.68 -6.83 -15.37
N ALA A 154 -64.38 -5.99 -16.36
CA ALA A 154 -65.32 -5.51 -17.36
C ALA A 154 -64.65 -5.43 -18.75
N SER A 155 -65.38 -5.87 -19.78
CA SER A 155 -65.00 -5.83 -21.21
C SER A 155 -63.64 -6.44 -21.59
N LEU A 156 -63.57 -7.78 -21.60
CA LEU A 156 -62.85 -8.51 -22.64
C LEU A 156 -63.88 -9.40 -23.37
N ALA A 157 -63.84 -9.40 -24.70
CA ALA A 157 -64.83 -10.11 -25.52
C ALA A 157 -64.54 -11.63 -25.51
N SER A 158 -65.57 -12.43 -25.24
CA SER A 158 -65.42 -13.89 -25.10
C SER A 158 -64.87 -14.53 -26.38
N ARG A 159 -63.72 -15.19 -26.24
CA ARG A 159 -63.42 -16.40 -27.00
C ARG A 159 -64.00 -17.58 -26.21
N SER A 160 -64.79 -18.43 -26.86
CA SER A 160 -65.77 -19.28 -26.19
C SER A 160 -65.22 -20.44 -25.33
N HIS A 161 -63.90 -20.65 -25.28
CA HIS A 161 -63.24 -21.77 -24.60
C HIS A 161 -61.93 -21.38 -23.89
N GLU A 162 -61.91 -20.22 -23.21
CA GLU A 162 -60.78 -19.86 -22.33
C GLU A 162 -61.00 -20.45 -20.92
N TYR A 163 -60.09 -21.34 -20.51
CA TYR A 163 -60.06 -21.95 -19.18
C TYR A 163 -58.89 -21.37 -18.37
N VAL A 164 -59.11 -21.10 -17.09
CA VAL A 164 -58.08 -20.59 -16.16
C VAL A 164 -57.83 -21.64 -15.08
N TYR A 165 -56.57 -21.82 -14.68
CA TYR A 165 -56.21 -22.72 -13.58
C TYR A 165 -56.91 -22.30 -12.27
N ALA A 166 -57.46 -23.28 -11.54
CA ALA A 166 -58.24 -23.06 -10.33
C ALA A 166 -57.45 -22.39 -9.19
N GLN A 167 -56.11 -22.50 -9.21
CA GLN A 167 -55.20 -21.68 -8.42
C GLN A 167 -54.42 -20.77 -9.37
N GLN A 168 -54.41 -19.47 -9.09
CA GLN A 168 -53.50 -18.53 -9.75
C GLN A 168 -52.08 -18.73 -9.18
N PRO A 169 -51.02 -18.60 -10.01
CA PRO A 169 -49.65 -18.68 -9.52
C PRO A 169 -49.37 -17.55 -8.52
N PRO A 170 -48.50 -17.76 -7.51
CA PRO A 170 -48.16 -16.74 -6.54
C PRO A 170 -47.53 -15.53 -7.22
N SER A 171 -47.92 -14.32 -6.80
CA SER A 171 -47.30 -13.08 -7.29
C SER A 171 -45.82 -13.00 -6.87
N THR A 172 -45.02 -12.25 -7.62
CA THR A 172 -43.57 -12.13 -7.39
C THR A 172 -43.23 -11.69 -5.97
N SER A 173 -44.04 -10.83 -5.35
CA SER A 173 -43.86 -10.40 -3.96
C SER A 173 -44.22 -11.47 -2.93
N GLN A 174 -45.28 -12.27 -3.16
CA GLN A 174 -45.61 -13.41 -2.31
C GLN A 174 -44.48 -14.45 -2.35
N LEU A 175 -44.00 -14.80 -3.54
CA LEU A 175 -42.92 -15.77 -3.73
C LEU A 175 -41.61 -15.28 -3.10
N LEU A 176 -41.20 -14.03 -3.31
CA LEU A 176 -39.98 -13.49 -2.71
C LEU A 176 -40.03 -13.40 -1.17
N ASN A 177 -41.22 -13.22 -0.59
CA ASN A 177 -41.39 -13.18 0.85
C ASN A 177 -41.39 -14.60 1.48
N SER A 178 -41.93 -15.61 0.80
CA SER A 178 -42.01 -16.98 1.34
C SER A 178 -40.73 -17.82 1.16
N ILE A 179 -39.79 -17.40 0.30
CA ILE A 179 -38.52 -18.10 0.05
C ILE A 179 -37.78 -18.50 1.35
N GLU A 180 -37.72 -17.61 2.34
CA GLU A 180 -37.04 -17.91 3.62
C GLU A 180 -37.81 -18.91 4.50
N GLU A 181 -39.14 -18.96 4.39
CA GLU A 181 -40.00 -19.90 5.13
C GLU A 181 -39.79 -21.35 4.67
N TYR A 182 -39.54 -21.54 3.37
CA TYR A 182 -39.16 -22.82 2.77
C TYR A 182 -37.65 -23.14 2.92
N GLY A 183 -36.87 -22.29 3.61
CA GLY A 183 -35.43 -22.48 3.80
C GLY A 183 -34.58 -22.28 2.52
N ILE A 184 -35.15 -21.69 1.47
CA ILE A 184 -34.49 -21.44 0.19
C ILE A 184 -33.63 -20.17 0.31
N PRO A 185 -32.41 -20.12 -0.26
CA PRO A 185 -31.59 -18.90 -0.24
C PRO A 185 -32.13 -17.83 -1.20
N ASN A 186 -32.28 -16.59 -0.72
CA ASN A 186 -32.68 -15.42 -1.53
C ASN A 186 -31.79 -15.18 -2.75
N LYS A 187 -30.51 -15.57 -2.67
CA LYS A 187 -29.58 -15.57 -3.78
C LYS A 187 -28.65 -16.77 -3.72
N ILE A 188 -28.71 -17.60 -4.75
CA ILE A 188 -27.65 -18.58 -5.04
C ILE A 188 -26.46 -17.79 -5.62
N TYR A 189 -25.28 -18.00 -5.04
CA TYR A 189 -24.02 -17.46 -5.52
C TYR A 189 -23.24 -18.57 -6.21
N THR A 190 -22.56 -18.25 -7.32
CA THR A 190 -21.72 -19.21 -8.04
C THR A 190 -20.57 -19.67 -7.15
N ASP A 191 -20.40 -20.98 -7.00
CA ASP A 191 -19.20 -21.57 -6.42
C ASP A 191 -18.08 -21.65 -7.48
N PRO A 192 -16.80 -21.75 -7.08
CA PRO A 192 -15.69 -21.83 -8.04
C PRO A 192 -15.76 -23.06 -8.96
N TYR A 193 -15.46 -22.87 -10.23
CA TYR A 193 -15.58 -23.89 -11.29
C TYR A 193 -14.47 -23.75 -12.35
N TYR A 194 -14.34 -24.72 -13.25
CA TYR A 194 -13.50 -24.61 -14.44
C TYR A 194 -14.37 -24.43 -15.68
N SER A 195 -14.11 -23.43 -16.54
CA SER A 195 -14.85 -23.30 -17.82
C SER A 195 -14.38 -24.29 -18.87
N SER A 196 -13.10 -24.71 -18.85
CA SER A 196 -12.61 -25.80 -19.70
C SER A 196 -12.75 -27.15 -19.00
N ALA A 197 -13.36 -28.12 -19.69
CA ALA A 197 -13.40 -29.51 -19.22
C ALA A 197 -11.99 -30.11 -19.07
N SER A 198 -11.01 -29.66 -19.88
CA SER A 198 -9.61 -30.11 -19.83
C SER A 198 -8.83 -29.66 -18.58
N ASP A 199 -9.41 -28.79 -17.75
CA ASP A 199 -8.78 -28.31 -16.52
C ASP A 199 -9.38 -28.94 -15.25
N VAL A 200 -10.46 -29.72 -15.39
CA VAL A 200 -11.11 -30.43 -14.28
C VAL A 200 -10.21 -31.58 -13.81
N PRO A 201 -9.87 -31.67 -12.51
CA PRO A 201 -9.12 -32.81 -11.98
C PRO A 201 -9.93 -34.11 -12.05
N ASP A 202 -9.32 -35.21 -12.48
CA ASP A 202 -9.95 -36.55 -12.59
C ASP A 202 -10.55 -37.10 -11.26
N ARG A 203 -10.18 -36.50 -10.12
CA ARG A 203 -10.59 -36.92 -8.78
C ARG A 203 -10.93 -35.71 -7.91
N PRO A 204 -11.97 -35.78 -7.06
CA PRO A 204 -12.22 -34.76 -6.04
C PRO A 204 -10.99 -34.54 -5.16
N ARG A 205 -10.62 -33.28 -4.93
CA ARG A 205 -9.41 -32.94 -4.18
C ARG A 205 -9.75 -32.77 -2.70
N GLU A 206 -9.05 -33.47 -1.82
CA GLU A 206 -9.11 -33.20 -0.39
C GLU A 206 -8.04 -32.16 0.00
N TYR A 207 -8.44 -31.14 0.77
CA TYR A 207 -7.50 -30.23 1.44
C TYR A 207 -8.02 -29.89 2.84
N ALA A 208 -7.18 -30.11 3.87
CA ALA A 208 -7.52 -29.86 5.27
C ALA A 208 -8.84 -30.50 5.76
N GLY A 209 -9.18 -31.70 5.25
CA GLY A 209 -10.43 -32.41 5.58
C GLY A 209 -11.67 -31.92 4.82
N LEU A 210 -11.52 -30.97 3.89
CA LEU A 210 -12.58 -30.55 2.96
C LEU A 210 -12.38 -31.22 1.60
N VAL A 211 -13.41 -31.89 1.08
CA VAL A 211 -13.40 -32.51 -0.25
C VAL A 211 -14.06 -31.55 -1.24
N PHE A 212 -13.30 -31.13 -2.25
CA PHE A 212 -13.76 -30.25 -3.33
C PHE A 212 -14.08 -31.07 -4.58
N ASN A 213 -15.36 -31.11 -4.94
CA ASN A 213 -15.84 -31.68 -6.21
C ASN A 213 -16.20 -30.53 -7.18
N LEU A 214 -15.20 -30.05 -7.92
CA LEU A 214 -15.32 -28.89 -8.79
C LEU A 214 -15.87 -29.31 -10.17
N LYS A 215 -17.17 -29.15 -10.39
CA LYS A 215 -17.78 -29.30 -11.73
C LYS A 215 -17.07 -28.35 -12.73
N GLY A 216 -16.95 -28.76 -13.99
CA GLY A 216 -16.35 -27.88 -15.01
C GLY A 216 -16.52 -28.34 -16.46
N GLY A 217 -16.39 -27.38 -17.37
CA GLY A 217 -16.87 -27.44 -18.75
C GLY A 217 -18.24 -26.78 -18.90
N GLU A 218 -18.38 -25.87 -19.87
CA GLU A 218 -19.67 -25.23 -20.25
C GLU A 218 -20.60 -26.19 -21.05
N SER A 219 -20.35 -27.50 -21.00
CA SER A 219 -21.09 -28.54 -21.73
C SER A 219 -22.46 -28.83 -21.11
N LEU A 220 -23.45 -29.07 -21.96
CA LEU A 220 -24.79 -29.55 -21.56
C LEU A 220 -24.73 -30.86 -20.74
N SER A 221 -23.70 -31.69 -20.95
CA SER A 221 -23.46 -32.94 -20.21
C SER A 221 -23.21 -32.76 -18.70
N ASN A 222 -23.01 -31.52 -18.24
CA ASN A 222 -22.77 -31.20 -16.83
C ASN A 222 -24.02 -30.67 -16.09
N LEU A 223 -25.12 -30.46 -16.82
CA LEU A 223 -26.42 -30.14 -16.24
C LEU A 223 -27.05 -31.44 -15.71
N GLU A 224 -27.77 -31.32 -14.60
CA GLU A 224 -28.57 -32.43 -14.08
C GLU A 224 -29.82 -32.60 -14.96
N GLU A 225 -30.10 -33.83 -15.38
CA GLU A 225 -31.22 -34.15 -16.26
C GLU A 225 -32.55 -33.80 -15.58
N TRP A 226 -33.49 -33.20 -16.34
CA TRP A 226 -34.74 -32.71 -15.78
C TRP A 226 -35.67 -33.87 -15.42
N ALA A 227 -35.63 -34.30 -14.16
CA ALA A 227 -36.48 -35.35 -13.60
C ALA A 227 -37.81 -34.78 -13.06
N PRO A 228 -38.95 -34.94 -13.76
CA PRO A 228 -40.26 -34.55 -13.24
C PRO A 228 -40.69 -35.49 -12.11
N GLN A 229 -40.65 -35.01 -10.86
CA GLN A 229 -41.06 -35.84 -9.71
C GLN A 229 -42.58 -35.94 -9.53
N SER A 230 -43.01 -37.09 -9.03
CA SER A 230 -44.38 -37.49 -8.66
C SER A 230 -45.36 -37.88 -9.79
N GLY A 231 -45.19 -39.11 -10.29
CA GLY A 231 -46.19 -39.84 -11.07
C GLY A 231 -45.67 -41.22 -11.49
N ASN A 232 -46.38 -42.29 -11.11
CA ASN A 232 -46.05 -43.63 -11.61
C ASN A 232 -46.46 -43.74 -13.08
N ILE A 233 -45.51 -43.57 -13.99
CA ILE A 233 -45.67 -43.85 -15.42
C ILE A 233 -44.76 -45.02 -15.79
N ASN A 234 -45.20 -46.22 -15.41
CA ASN A 234 -44.88 -47.42 -16.16
C ASN A 234 -45.83 -47.51 -17.38
N ASP A 235 -45.67 -46.64 -18.38
CA ASP A 235 -45.99 -46.93 -19.79
C ASP A 235 -45.43 -45.85 -20.72
N SER A 236 -45.22 -46.18 -22.00
CA SER A 236 -44.77 -45.27 -23.08
C SER A 236 -43.47 -44.49 -22.80
N GLY A 237 -42.33 -45.09 -23.16
CA GLY A 237 -41.08 -44.33 -23.31
C GLY A 237 -41.20 -43.32 -24.46
N SER A 238 -40.91 -42.04 -24.18
CA SER A 238 -40.99 -40.94 -25.15
C SER A 238 -40.01 -39.84 -24.75
N ALA A 239 -39.21 -39.22 -25.61
CA ALA A 239 -38.81 -39.61 -26.97
C ALA A 239 -37.51 -38.87 -27.34
N ILE A 240 -36.39 -39.24 -26.69
CA ILE A 240 -35.05 -38.69 -26.97
C ILE A 240 -34.13 -39.87 -27.29
N GLY A 241 -33.77 -40.04 -28.56
CA GLY A 241 -33.02 -41.21 -29.03
C GLY A 241 -33.86 -42.31 -29.68
N ALA A 242 -35.01 -41.97 -30.29
CA ALA A 242 -35.40 -42.72 -31.48
C ALA A 242 -34.28 -42.56 -32.52
N PRO A 243 -33.77 -43.63 -33.15
CA PRO A 243 -32.82 -43.48 -34.24
C PRO A 243 -33.48 -42.67 -35.36
N LEU A 244 -32.70 -41.82 -36.01
CA LEU A 244 -33.13 -41.14 -37.23
C LEU A 244 -33.44 -42.22 -38.28
N ASP A 245 -34.65 -42.22 -38.81
CA ASP A 245 -35.13 -43.26 -39.73
C ASP A 245 -34.62 -42.96 -41.14
N ASP A 246 -33.92 -43.93 -41.74
CA ASP A 246 -33.03 -43.70 -42.90
C ASP A 246 -33.78 -43.39 -44.22
N THR A 247 -35.11 -43.20 -44.12
CA THR A 247 -36.03 -42.83 -45.20
C THR A 247 -36.44 -41.35 -45.20
N ASP A 248 -36.18 -40.60 -44.13
CA ASP A 248 -36.63 -39.21 -43.97
C ASP A 248 -35.54 -38.17 -44.31
N VAL A 249 -35.95 -37.02 -44.86
CA VAL A 249 -35.04 -35.92 -45.24
C VAL A 249 -34.82 -34.97 -44.05
N TYR A 250 -33.79 -35.26 -43.25
CA TYR A 250 -33.42 -34.42 -42.10
C TYR A 250 -32.66 -33.14 -42.49
N GLY A 251 -33.00 -32.04 -41.84
CA GLY A 251 -32.27 -30.77 -41.90
C GLY A 251 -31.67 -30.39 -40.55
N TRP A 252 -30.46 -29.82 -40.55
CA TRP A 252 -29.79 -29.33 -39.35
C TRP A 252 -29.79 -27.80 -39.33
N GLU A 253 -30.20 -27.21 -38.20
CA GLU A 253 -29.99 -25.78 -37.93
C GLU A 253 -29.00 -25.56 -36.78
N TYR A 254 -28.33 -24.41 -36.78
CA TYR A 254 -27.32 -24.08 -35.78
C TYR A 254 -28.01 -23.50 -34.53
N ALA A 255 -28.09 -24.29 -33.46
CA ALA A 255 -28.81 -23.92 -32.23
C ALA A 255 -28.28 -22.64 -31.54
N SER A 256 -27.04 -22.20 -31.83
CA SER A 256 -26.50 -20.93 -31.33
C SER A 256 -26.78 -19.77 -32.28
N SER A 257 -27.59 -18.80 -31.83
CA SER A 257 -27.85 -17.57 -32.59
C SER A 257 -26.59 -16.72 -32.77
N PRO A 258 -26.34 -16.14 -33.96
CA PRO A 258 -25.23 -15.23 -34.18
C PRO A 258 -25.42 -13.88 -33.45
N PRO A 259 -24.35 -13.12 -33.17
CA PRO A 259 -24.44 -11.82 -32.50
C PRO A 259 -25.37 -10.85 -33.23
N THR A 260 -26.33 -10.25 -32.50
CA THR A 260 -27.31 -9.35 -33.11
C THR A 260 -26.65 -8.07 -33.64
N PRO A 261 -27.20 -7.43 -34.69
CA PRO A 261 -26.70 -6.14 -35.17
C PRO A 261 -26.68 -5.04 -34.10
N GLN A 262 -27.53 -5.13 -33.07
CA GLN A 262 -27.52 -4.20 -31.94
C GLN A 262 -26.34 -4.46 -30.98
N GLN A 263 -26.00 -5.72 -30.70
CA GLN A 263 -24.79 -6.07 -29.95
C GLN A 263 -23.53 -5.64 -30.71
N ILE A 264 -23.46 -5.87 -32.02
CA ILE A 264 -22.33 -5.44 -32.87
C ILE A 264 -22.19 -3.91 -32.87
N ARG A 265 -23.28 -3.16 -33.07
CA ARG A 265 -23.26 -1.68 -32.98
C ARG A 265 -22.82 -1.18 -31.60
N ARG A 266 -23.31 -1.79 -30.50
CA ARG A 266 -22.88 -1.43 -29.14
C ARG A 266 -21.40 -1.78 -28.91
N TRP A 267 -20.93 -2.91 -29.44
CA TRP A 267 -19.52 -3.29 -29.37
C TRP A 267 -18.63 -2.28 -30.11
N LEU A 268 -19.02 -1.85 -31.32
CA LEU A 268 -18.34 -0.82 -32.11
C LEU A 268 -18.38 0.58 -31.47
N MET A 269 -19.40 0.90 -30.65
CA MET A 269 -19.44 2.14 -29.88
C MET A 269 -18.47 2.13 -28.68
N VAL A 270 -18.19 0.96 -28.09
CA VAL A 270 -17.23 0.78 -26.98
C VAL A 270 -15.81 0.55 -27.51
N HIS A 271 -15.68 -0.09 -28.68
CA HIS A 271 -14.45 -0.37 -29.40
C HIS A 271 -14.54 0.28 -30.79
N PRO A 272 -14.44 1.62 -30.88
CA PRO A 272 -14.39 2.29 -32.18
C PRO A 272 -13.22 1.73 -33.02
N ILE A 273 -13.42 1.63 -34.33
CA ILE A 273 -12.42 1.09 -35.26
C ILE A 273 -11.28 2.11 -35.39
N ALA A 274 -10.33 2.04 -34.46
CA ALA A 274 -9.06 2.71 -34.55
C ALA A 274 -8.24 2.08 -35.69
N MET A 275 -8.29 2.70 -36.86
CA MET A 275 -7.20 2.56 -37.83
C MET A 275 -5.94 3.18 -37.21
N SER A 276 -4.80 2.51 -37.37
CA SER A 276 -3.61 2.61 -36.49
C SER A 276 -3.80 1.96 -35.11
N GLN A 277 -2.89 1.05 -34.76
CA GLN A 277 -2.83 0.44 -33.43
C GLN A 277 -1.94 1.27 -32.51
N ASP A 278 -2.46 1.67 -31.36
CA ASP A 278 -1.65 1.60 -30.13
C ASP A 278 -2.53 1.14 -28.97
N LYS A 279 -2.39 -0.13 -28.58
CA LYS A 279 -2.87 -0.59 -27.27
C LYS A 279 -2.01 0.14 -26.23
N PRO A 280 -2.59 0.75 -25.17
CA PRO A 280 -1.81 1.44 -24.16
C PRO A 280 -0.78 0.48 -23.54
N ARG A 281 0.48 0.66 -23.91
CA ARG A 281 1.58 -0.26 -23.63
C ARG A 281 1.86 -0.26 -22.12
N GLN A 282 1.36 -1.27 -21.40
CA GLN A 282 1.55 -1.33 -19.95
C GLN A 282 3.05 -1.42 -19.61
N PRO A 283 3.56 -0.64 -18.64
CA PRO A 283 4.99 -0.60 -18.28
C PRO A 283 5.45 -1.83 -17.48
N SER A 284 4.66 -2.90 -17.45
CA SER A 284 4.98 -4.18 -16.80
C SER A 284 4.62 -5.32 -17.74
N GLN A 285 5.57 -6.23 -17.95
CA GLN A 285 5.42 -7.39 -18.86
C GLN A 285 4.63 -8.54 -18.19
N ILE A 286 4.41 -8.45 -16.87
CA ILE A 286 3.38 -9.20 -16.12
C ILE A 286 2.11 -8.35 -16.11
N GLN A 287 1.03 -8.86 -16.71
CA GLN A 287 -0.26 -8.16 -16.73
C GLN A 287 -0.85 -8.09 -15.33
N GLY A 288 -1.33 -6.91 -14.94
CA GLY A 288 -1.96 -6.67 -13.65
C GLY A 288 -1.87 -5.21 -13.25
N PRO A 289 -2.65 -4.77 -12.24
CA PRO A 289 -2.44 -3.45 -11.65
C PRO A 289 -1.06 -3.41 -11.00
N THR A 290 -0.19 -2.50 -11.45
CA THR A 290 0.90 -2.01 -10.61
C THR A 290 0.29 -1.48 -9.31
N GLN A 291 0.87 -1.87 -8.15
CA GLN A 291 0.38 -1.61 -6.78
C GLN A 291 -0.71 -0.54 -6.72
N ALA A 292 -1.94 -0.94 -6.43
CA ALA A 292 -3.11 -0.08 -6.52
C ALA A 292 -2.88 1.27 -5.80
N ASN A 293 -2.69 2.33 -6.60
CA ASN A 293 -2.51 3.69 -6.11
C ASN A 293 -3.73 4.05 -5.24
N PRO A 294 -3.60 4.24 -3.90
CA PRO A 294 -4.76 4.32 -3.00
C PRO A 294 -5.71 5.49 -3.24
N TYR A 295 -5.33 6.39 -4.15
CA TYR A 295 -6.02 7.64 -4.48
C TYR A 295 -6.70 7.59 -5.87
N GLY A 296 -6.51 6.52 -6.64
CA GLY A 296 -6.94 6.42 -8.04
C GLY A 296 -6.08 7.26 -9.00
N LEU A 297 -5.93 6.82 -10.26
CA LEU A 297 -5.37 7.67 -11.30
C LEU A 297 -6.50 8.39 -12.05
N VAL A 298 -6.66 9.67 -11.75
CA VAL A 298 -7.32 10.64 -12.62
C VAL A 298 -6.23 11.60 -13.10
N ASN A 299 -6.07 11.76 -14.41
CA ASN A 299 -5.07 12.66 -14.99
C ASN A 299 -5.53 14.12 -14.88
N THR A 300 -5.52 14.67 -13.67
CA THR A 300 -5.74 16.09 -13.42
C THR A 300 -4.69 16.57 -12.42
N PRO A 301 -3.87 17.59 -12.75
CA PRO A 301 -3.07 18.25 -11.72
C PRO A 301 -4.02 18.82 -10.67
N ALA A 302 -3.64 18.76 -9.39
CA ALA A 302 -4.51 19.22 -8.32
C ALA A 302 -4.82 20.72 -8.49
N LYS A 303 -6.06 21.07 -8.83
CA LYS A 303 -6.48 22.47 -8.97
C LYS A 303 -6.45 23.15 -7.60
N THR A 304 -5.44 23.97 -7.38
CA THR A 304 -5.28 24.77 -6.16
C THR A 304 -6.22 25.98 -6.22
N SER A 305 -7.25 26.01 -5.37
CA SER A 305 -8.10 27.19 -5.17
C SER A 305 -7.41 28.19 -4.22
N LYS A 306 -7.69 29.49 -4.40
CA LYS A 306 -7.09 30.57 -3.60
C LYS A 306 -7.49 30.45 -2.12
N LEU A 307 -6.52 30.61 -1.22
CA LEU A 307 -6.73 30.63 0.23
C LEU A 307 -7.02 32.06 0.73
N PRO A 308 -7.92 32.27 1.70
CA PRO A 308 -8.04 33.53 2.44
C PRO A 308 -6.90 33.70 3.46
N MET A 309 -6.41 34.92 3.65
CA MET A 309 -5.40 35.25 4.69
C MET A 309 -5.94 35.02 6.11
N ARG A 310 -5.12 34.38 6.95
CA ARG A 310 -5.17 34.42 8.44
C ARG A 310 -3.75 34.37 9.00
N GLU A 311 -3.60 34.76 10.26
CA GLU A 311 -2.31 35.03 10.92
C GLU A 311 -1.32 33.84 10.83
N HIS A 312 -0.10 34.12 10.35
CA HIS A 312 0.91 33.12 10.05
C HIS A 312 1.68 32.74 11.33
N LEU A 313 1.65 31.45 11.70
CA LEU A 313 2.47 30.88 12.79
C LEU A 313 3.10 29.56 12.31
N HIS A 314 4.14 29.71 11.49
CA HIS A 314 4.81 28.66 10.75
C HIS A 314 6.34 28.85 10.81
N MET A 315 7.09 27.77 10.96
CA MET A 315 8.56 27.78 11.08
C MET A 315 9.21 27.86 9.70
N SER A 316 10.33 28.57 9.60
CA SER A 316 11.10 28.67 8.35
C SER A 316 11.98 27.44 8.10
N VAL A 317 12.20 27.09 6.83
CA VAL A 317 12.89 25.83 6.46
C VAL A 317 13.98 26.06 5.40
N LEU A 318 15.21 25.65 5.70
CA LEU A 318 16.35 25.65 4.79
C LEU A 318 16.73 24.20 4.42
N SER A 319 16.63 23.84 3.14
CA SER A 319 17.20 22.60 2.61
C SER A 319 18.56 22.85 1.97
N LEU A 320 19.50 21.94 2.20
CA LEU A 320 20.85 21.99 1.64
C LEU A 320 21.26 20.62 1.09
N GLU A 321 21.94 20.60 -0.05
CA GLU A 321 22.64 19.44 -0.64
C GLU A 321 24.03 19.92 -1.14
N ILE A 322 24.98 19.00 -1.33
CA ILE A 322 26.36 19.34 -1.73
C ILE A 322 26.82 18.59 -2.99
N PHE A 323 27.88 19.09 -3.63
CA PHE A 323 28.67 18.38 -4.63
C PHE A 323 30.16 18.41 -4.27
N ALA A 324 30.73 17.22 -4.08
CA ALA A 324 32.16 16.94 -4.07
C ALA A 324 32.49 15.98 -5.23
N PRO A 325 33.58 16.21 -6.01
CA PRO A 325 33.95 15.38 -7.16
C PRO A 325 34.67 14.10 -6.70
N SER A 326 34.04 12.94 -6.88
CA SER A 326 34.57 11.67 -6.39
C SER A 326 35.78 11.13 -7.18
N ARG A 327 36.49 10.17 -6.57
CA ARG A 327 37.57 9.41 -7.20
C ARG A 327 37.02 8.18 -7.92
N GLU A 328 37.19 8.19 -9.24
CA GLU A 328 36.77 7.13 -10.16
C GLU A 328 35.29 6.71 -10.02
N LYS A 329 35.04 5.57 -9.37
CA LYS A 329 33.71 4.98 -9.16
C LYS A 329 33.27 4.96 -7.69
N LEU A 330 34.12 5.42 -6.78
CA LEU A 330 33.81 5.53 -5.37
C LEU A 330 32.81 6.68 -5.13
N LEU A 331 32.13 6.63 -3.99
CA LEU A 331 31.45 7.79 -3.42
C LEU A 331 32.49 8.79 -2.87
N PRO A 332 32.18 10.09 -2.75
CA PRO A 332 33.07 11.06 -2.12
C PRO A 332 33.36 10.70 -0.66
N ASN A 333 34.63 10.74 -0.24
CA ASN A 333 35.05 10.60 1.15
C ASN A 333 35.31 11.99 1.76
N PRO A 334 34.63 12.40 2.86
CA PRO A 334 34.90 13.70 3.48
C PRO A 334 36.34 13.87 3.99
N ASP A 335 37.11 12.81 4.26
CA ASP A 335 38.51 12.96 4.65
C ASP A 335 39.42 13.45 3.50
N GLU A 336 38.99 13.28 2.24
CA GLU A 336 39.87 13.40 1.05
C GLU A 336 39.29 14.24 -0.10
N ASP A 337 37.97 14.24 -0.31
CA ASP A 337 37.30 14.85 -1.48
C ASP A 337 36.60 16.17 -1.09
N GLU A 338 37.19 17.30 -1.52
CA GLU A 338 36.75 18.68 -1.22
C GLU A 338 35.37 19.05 -1.80
N ILE A 339 34.61 19.90 -1.12
CA ILE A 339 33.31 20.42 -1.59
C ILE A 339 33.54 21.55 -2.59
N MET A 340 33.11 21.33 -3.84
CA MET A 340 33.21 22.34 -4.90
C MET A 340 31.94 23.19 -5.07
N ALA A 341 30.77 22.69 -4.63
CA ALA A 341 29.54 23.47 -4.64
C ALA A 341 28.54 23.05 -3.55
N VAL A 342 27.84 24.03 -3.00
CA VAL A 342 26.72 23.90 -2.07
C VAL A 342 25.47 24.47 -2.72
N PHE A 343 24.39 23.71 -2.65
CA PHE A 343 23.08 24.07 -3.19
C PHE A 343 22.12 24.25 -2.02
N TYR A 344 21.35 25.34 -2.02
CA TYR A 344 20.36 25.57 -0.98
C TYR A 344 19.03 26.04 -1.57
N SER A 345 17.95 25.72 -0.87
CA SER A 345 16.65 26.33 -1.06
C SER A 345 16.03 26.69 0.29
N TYR A 346 15.49 27.90 0.39
CA TYR A 346 14.92 28.45 1.60
C TYR A 346 13.42 28.72 1.40
N GLN A 347 12.59 28.22 2.30
CA GLN A 347 11.17 28.50 2.35
C GLN A 347 10.86 29.30 3.63
N ASP A 348 10.71 30.60 3.45
CA ASP A 348 10.01 31.45 4.41
C ASP A 348 8.50 31.23 4.30
N SER A 349 7.81 31.19 5.43
CA SER A 349 6.35 31.15 5.49
C SER A 349 5.69 32.53 5.27
N ALA A 350 6.49 33.59 5.16
CA ALA A 350 6.11 34.94 4.75
C ALA A 350 6.52 35.27 3.29
N GLY A 351 6.91 34.27 2.50
CA GLY A 351 7.38 34.43 1.11
C GLY A 351 6.42 35.19 0.17
N PRO A 352 6.93 35.83 -0.89
CA PRO A 352 6.29 36.99 -1.52
C PRO A 352 5.00 36.68 -2.29
N GLN A 353 4.12 37.70 -2.33
CA GLN A 353 2.79 37.71 -2.97
C GLN A 353 2.79 37.59 -4.51
N SER A 354 3.94 37.25 -5.13
CA SER A 354 4.20 37.39 -6.57
C SER A 354 3.97 36.13 -7.41
N ALA A 355 3.63 34.98 -6.81
CA ALA A 355 3.34 33.74 -7.53
C ALA A 355 1.83 33.60 -7.85
N GLN A 356 1.34 34.29 -8.89
CA GLN A 356 -0.09 34.27 -9.26
C GLN A 356 -0.60 32.89 -9.73
N ASP A 357 0.28 32.00 -10.17
CA ASP A 357 -0.05 30.67 -10.73
C ASP A 357 -0.13 29.53 -9.69
N GLY A 358 0.15 29.79 -8.41
CA GLY A 358 0.07 28.78 -7.35
C GLY A 358 1.16 27.69 -7.37
N THR A 359 2.27 27.95 -8.07
CA THR A 359 3.50 27.16 -8.05
C THR A 359 4.11 27.12 -6.64
N PHE A 360 4.80 26.03 -6.28
CA PHE A 360 5.63 26.00 -5.07
C PHE A 360 6.70 27.09 -5.15
N SER A 361 6.84 27.88 -4.08
CA SER A 361 7.71 29.06 -4.03
C SER A 361 8.70 28.92 -2.88
N CYS A 362 9.98 28.91 -3.23
CA CYS A 362 11.11 28.97 -2.31
C CYS A 362 12.22 29.78 -2.97
N GLU A 363 13.02 30.47 -2.17
CA GLU A 363 14.27 31.04 -2.66
C GLU A 363 15.28 29.90 -2.90
N ARG A 364 16.21 30.12 -3.83
CA ARG A 364 17.28 29.16 -4.15
C ARG A 364 18.56 29.87 -4.51
N GLY A 365 19.68 29.26 -4.17
CA GLY A 365 21.00 29.74 -4.55
C GLY A 365 22.03 28.62 -4.57
N ILE A 366 23.22 28.99 -5.02
CA ILE A 366 24.36 28.09 -5.20
C ILE A 366 25.60 28.87 -4.76
N VAL A 367 26.39 28.31 -3.85
CA VAL A 367 27.73 28.81 -3.50
C VAL A 367 28.74 27.81 -4.06
N ALA A 368 29.72 28.26 -4.83
CA ALA A 368 30.66 27.39 -5.52
C ALA A 368 32.10 27.91 -5.47
N VAL A 369 33.06 27.01 -5.37
CA VAL A 369 34.49 27.36 -5.44
C VAL A 369 34.85 27.68 -6.89
N GLU A 370 35.48 28.83 -7.13
CA GLU A 370 35.84 29.26 -8.48
C GLU A 370 36.93 28.35 -9.10
N SER A 371 36.71 27.89 -10.32
CA SER A 371 37.66 27.06 -11.07
C SER A 371 37.53 27.26 -12.59
N ASP A 372 38.48 26.73 -13.37
CA ASP A 372 38.42 26.71 -14.84
C ASP A 372 37.12 26.06 -15.38
N CYS A 373 36.55 25.14 -14.60
CA CYS A 373 35.29 24.46 -14.94
C CYS A 373 34.06 25.17 -14.39
N MET A 374 34.18 25.92 -13.30
CA MET A 374 33.09 26.51 -12.54
C MET A 374 33.39 27.98 -12.23
N ASN A 375 33.06 28.86 -13.18
CA ASN A 375 33.24 30.32 -13.05
C ASN A 375 32.13 31.11 -13.77
N ALA A 376 31.95 32.37 -13.38
CA ALA A 376 30.88 33.25 -13.88
C ALA A 376 30.99 33.58 -15.38
N ARG A 377 32.17 33.48 -15.99
CA ARG A 377 32.35 33.74 -17.43
C ARG A 377 31.74 32.63 -18.27
N ARG A 378 31.90 31.38 -17.80
CA ARG A 378 31.47 30.13 -18.43
C ARG A 378 30.00 29.78 -18.14
N ILE A 379 29.46 30.15 -16.98
CA ILE A 379 28.11 29.76 -16.53
C ILE A 379 27.29 31.01 -16.21
N ARG A 380 26.49 31.47 -17.18
CA ARG A 380 25.74 32.75 -17.09
C ARG A 380 24.27 32.60 -16.68
N ASP A 381 23.67 31.44 -16.92
CA ASP A 381 22.22 31.22 -16.77
C ASP A 381 21.77 30.89 -15.33
N HIS A 382 22.68 30.96 -14.36
CA HIS A 382 22.46 30.54 -12.98
C HIS A 382 22.90 31.64 -12.01
N LYS A 383 22.10 31.91 -10.96
CA LYS A 383 22.50 32.76 -9.83
C LYS A 383 23.43 31.94 -8.92
N ILE A 384 24.74 32.09 -9.14
CA ILE A 384 25.81 31.44 -8.38
C ILE A 384 26.65 32.53 -7.69
N GLU A 385 26.96 32.31 -6.42
CA GLU A 385 27.98 33.06 -5.68
C GLU A 385 29.30 32.27 -5.75
N PHE A 386 30.38 32.91 -6.22
CA PHE A 386 31.68 32.27 -6.40
C PHE A 386 32.66 32.71 -5.30
N VAL A 387 33.36 31.76 -4.70
CA VAL A 387 34.32 31.96 -3.59
C VAL A 387 35.67 31.29 -3.92
N PRO A 388 36.81 31.75 -3.37
CA PRO A 388 38.13 31.31 -3.84
C PRO A 388 38.65 30.00 -3.21
N SER A 389 38.04 29.47 -2.15
CA SER A 389 38.44 28.18 -1.55
C SER A 389 37.27 27.43 -0.87
N GLU A 390 37.45 26.15 -0.53
CA GLU A 390 36.49 25.39 0.28
C GLU A 390 36.28 26.03 1.66
N LEU A 391 37.32 26.59 2.28
CA LEU A 391 37.20 27.26 3.59
C LEU A 391 36.32 28.52 3.48
N ASP A 392 36.44 29.28 2.40
CA ASP A 392 35.58 30.44 2.14
C ASP A 392 34.13 30.02 1.83
N LEU A 393 33.94 28.86 1.16
CA LEU A 393 32.62 28.24 0.98
C LEU A 393 32.00 27.83 2.33
N LEU A 394 32.77 27.22 3.23
CA LEU A 394 32.31 26.82 4.56
C LEU A 394 31.93 28.04 5.41
N ASN A 395 32.79 29.07 5.44
CA ASN A 395 32.50 30.34 6.12
C ASN A 395 31.25 30.99 5.53
N ARG A 396 31.13 31.06 4.20
CA ARG A 396 29.96 31.65 3.55
C ARG A 396 28.66 30.89 3.82
N VAL A 397 28.71 29.56 3.97
CA VAL A 397 27.56 28.76 4.42
C VAL A 397 27.19 29.04 5.88
N ILE A 398 28.17 29.27 6.76
CA ILE A 398 27.92 29.70 8.14
C ILE A 398 27.23 31.07 8.15
N ASP A 399 27.79 32.05 7.44
CA ASP A 399 27.23 33.40 7.30
C ASP A 399 25.79 33.34 6.76
N LEU A 400 25.55 32.55 5.70
CA LEU A 400 24.24 32.38 5.08
C LEU A 400 23.19 31.79 6.03
N VAL A 401 23.57 30.85 6.90
CA VAL A 401 22.64 30.30 7.93
C VAL A 401 22.39 31.31 9.05
N ILE A 402 23.32 32.22 9.33
CA ILE A 402 23.15 33.31 10.29
C ILE A 402 22.29 34.46 9.69
N GLU A 403 22.49 34.80 8.41
CA GLU A 403 21.73 35.80 7.66
C GLU A 403 20.25 35.41 7.48
N ILE A 404 19.98 34.15 7.16
CA ILE A 404 18.62 33.63 6.94
C ILE A 404 17.92 33.27 8.27
N ASP A 405 18.71 32.95 9.31
CA ASP A 405 18.29 32.44 10.61
C ASP A 405 17.14 31.39 10.57
N PRO A 406 17.29 30.27 9.83
CA PRO A 406 16.21 29.29 9.66
C PRO A 406 15.91 28.52 10.95
N ASP A 407 14.63 28.31 11.26
CA ASP A 407 14.20 27.48 12.39
C ASP A 407 14.52 25.99 12.17
N ILE A 408 14.40 25.53 10.93
CA ILE A 408 14.57 24.12 10.56
C ILE A 408 15.62 24.02 9.44
N VAL A 409 16.64 23.18 9.66
CA VAL A 409 17.64 22.80 8.65
C VAL A 409 17.43 21.36 8.23
N VAL A 410 17.38 21.13 6.91
CA VAL A 410 17.04 19.83 6.29
C VAL A 410 17.98 19.48 5.14
N GLY A 411 17.94 18.22 4.75
CA GLY A 411 18.62 17.62 3.59
C GLY A 411 18.05 16.22 3.39
N TRP A 412 18.21 15.61 2.21
CA TRP A 412 17.59 14.30 1.97
C TRP A 412 18.14 13.24 2.93
N GLU A 413 19.47 13.17 3.01
CA GLU A 413 20.29 12.39 3.93
C GLU A 413 21.27 13.36 4.62
N ILE A 414 21.40 13.28 5.94
CA ILE A 414 22.10 14.29 6.77
C ILE A 414 23.35 13.76 7.49
N GLN A 415 23.55 12.44 7.56
CA GLN A 415 24.59 11.82 8.37
C GLN A 415 25.85 11.52 7.57
N ALA A 416 25.71 10.99 6.35
CA ALA A 416 26.80 10.73 5.41
C ALA A 416 26.78 11.70 4.21
N SER A 417 25.86 12.66 4.19
CA SER A 417 25.67 13.63 3.11
C SER A 417 25.16 14.96 3.67
N SER A 418 25.00 15.96 2.81
CA SER A 418 24.50 17.30 3.16
C SER A 418 25.29 17.91 4.34
N TRP A 419 24.61 18.20 5.45
CA TRP A 419 25.20 18.79 6.66
C TRP A 419 26.26 17.92 7.35
N GLY A 420 26.13 16.59 7.34
CA GLY A 420 27.11 15.68 7.98
C GLY A 420 28.45 15.69 7.26
N TYR A 421 28.43 15.73 5.93
CA TYR A 421 29.63 15.86 5.10
C TYR A 421 30.27 17.25 5.26
N LEU A 422 29.46 18.33 5.24
CA LEU A 422 29.93 19.69 5.55
C LEU A 422 30.60 19.77 6.92
N ASN A 423 30.02 19.13 7.94
CA ASN A 423 30.59 19.11 9.29
C ASN A 423 31.92 18.35 9.33
N ALA A 424 32.05 17.20 8.67
CA ALA A 424 33.31 16.47 8.58
C ALA A 424 34.41 17.26 7.85
N ARG A 425 34.08 17.97 6.76
CA ARG A 425 35.01 18.90 6.10
C ARG A 425 35.40 20.07 7.02
N ALA A 426 34.44 20.66 7.72
CA ALA A 426 34.69 21.74 8.68
C ALA A 426 35.62 21.28 9.83
N GLU A 427 35.43 20.07 10.35
CA GLU A 427 36.30 19.48 11.40
C GLU A 427 37.75 19.35 10.92
N SER A 428 38.01 19.08 9.63
CA SER A 428 39.37 19.04 9.07
C SER A 428 40.08 20.41 9.10
N TYR A 429 39.32 21.51 9.05
CA TYR A 429 39.81 22.88 9.26
C TYR A 429 39.74 23.33 10.74
N GLY A 430 39.34 22.45 11.66
CA GLY A 430 39.20 22.76 13.09
C GLY A 430 37.91 23.50 13.48
N LEU A 431 36.89 23.49 12.60
CA LEU A 431 35.60 24.16 12.81
C LEU A 431 34.50 23.12 13.12
N ASP A 432 33.86 23.24 14.30
CA ASP A 432 32.60 22.52 14.59
C ASP A 432 31.44 23.29 13.95
N LEU A 433 30.94 22.80 12.81
CA LEU A 433 29.89 23.48 12.06
C LEU A 433 28.58 23.60 12.88
N GLY A 434 28.28 22.61 13.71
CA GLY A 434 27.07 22.57 14.53
C GLY A 434 27.04 23.64 15.64
N ASP A 435 28.20 23.92 16.23
CA ASP A 435 28.38 25.04 17.16
C ASP A 435 28.41 26.39 16.42
N GLN A 436 29.06 26.50 15.25
CA GLN A 436 29.15 27.77 14.50
C GLN A 436 27.79 28.29 14.00
N ILE A 437 26.92 27.41 13.48
CA ILE A 437 25.58 27.81 12.99
C ILE A 437 24.50 27.84 14.09
N SER A 438 24.88 27.69 15.35
CA SER A 438 23.96 27.70 16.49
C SER A 438 23.42 29.09 16.83
N ARG A 439 22.20 29.16 17.39
CA ARG A 439 21.63 30.40 17.94
C ARG A 439 22.12 30.72 19.37
N ALA A 440 22.88 29.82 19.99
CA ALA A 440 23.41 29.99 21.35
C ALA A 440 24.58 29.03 21.63
N PHE A 441 25.65 29.55 22.25
CA PHE A 441 26.91 28.84 22.50
C PHE A 441 26.77 27.40 23.03
N GLY A 442 27.45 26.48 22.36
CA GLY A 442 27.57 25.09 22.75
C GLY A 442 28.21 24.89 24.12
N ARG A 443 27.43 24.36 25.07
CA ARG A 443 28.01 23.53 26.12
C ARG A 443 28.32 22.17 25.52
N ARG A 444 29.58 21.92 25.19
CA ARG A 444 30.12 20.62 24.74
C ARG A 444 29.52 19.49 25.58
N THR A 445 28.56 18.75 25.00
CA THR A 445 27.97 17.60 25.68
C THR A 445 28.99 16.49 25.73
N GLY A 446 29.15 15.84 26.89
CA GLY A 446 30.23 14.88 27.12
C GLY A 446 30.18 13.73 26.12
N SER A 447 31.36 13.31 25.64
CA SER A 447 31.50 12.31 24.56
C SER A 447 30.87 10.96 24.93
N GLY A 448 29.63 10.78 24.48
CA GLY A 448 28.85 9.55 24.62
C GLY A 448 28.05 9.35 23.35
N SER A 449 28.32 8.26 22.61
CA SER A 449 27.74 8.05 21.28
C SER A 449 26.21 8.02 21.33
N ASP A 450 25.54 8.90 20.61
CA ASP A 450 24.08 8.89 20.50
C ASP A 450 23.60 7.80 19.54
N GLN A 451 23.63 6.56 20.05
CA GLN A 451 23.13 5.36 19.37
C GLN A 451 21.63 5.44 19.06
N TRP A 452 20.86 6.33 19.68
CA TRP A 452 19.46 6.55 19.35
C TRP A 452 19.30 7.52 18.18
N GLY A 453 20.00 8.66 18.21
CA GLY A 453 20.10 9.60 17.11
C GLY A 453 20.59 8.94 15.83
N MET A 454 21.71 8.21 15.90
CA MET A 454 22.29 7.46 14.77
C MET A 454 21.30 6.46 14.13
N ARG A 455 20.44 5.83 14.95
CA ARG A 455 19.49 4.80 14.49
C ARG A 455 18.12 5.34 14.07
N THR A 456 17.72 6.53 14.52
CA THR A 456 16.34 7.02 14.35
C THR A 456 16.20 8.43 13.75
N THR A 457 17.15 9.34 13.94
CA THR A 457 17.04 10.75 13.53
C THR A 457 18.32 11.27 12.87
N SER A 458 19.25 11.83 13.63
CA SER A 458 20.54 12.35 13.16
C SER A 458 21.53 12.40 14.33
N THR A 459 22.81 12.30 14.00
CA THR A 459 23.94 12.63 14.89
C THR A 459 24.22 14.13 14.90
N PHE A 460 24.23 14.77 13.71
CA PHE A 460 24.37 16.22 13.56
C PHE A 460 23.20 16.96 14.22
N LYS A 461 23.53 17.97 15.04
CA LYS A 461 22.61 18.74 15.88
C LYS A 461 23.09 20.19 15.95
N VAL A 462 22.15 21.13 15.98
CA VAL A 462 22.41 22.56 16.08
C VAL A 462 21.59 23.11 17.25
N ILE A 463 22.21 23.92 18.11
CA ILE A 463 21.50 24.51 19.26
C ILE A 463 20.63 25.68 18.77
N GLY A 464 19.32 25.61 19.09
CA GLY A 464 18.33 26.61 18.69
C GLY A 464 17.72 26.43 17.29
N ARG A 465 18.12 25.40 16.53
CA ARG A 465 17.52 24.99 15.25
C ARG A 465 17.07 23.53 15.29
N HIS A 466 16.15 23.14 14.41
CA HIS A 466 15.69 21.75 14.28
C HIS A 466 16.34 21.07 13.07
N VAL A 467 17.08 19.97 13.29
CA VAL A 467 17.71 19.18 12.23
C VAL A 467 16.79 18.02 11.81
N LEU A 468 16.28 18.02 10.58
CA LEU A 468 15.36 16.99 10.09
C LEU A 468 15.94 16.19 8.91
N ASN A 469 16.34 14.94 9.18
CA ASN A 469 16.76 13.99 8.15
C ASN A 469 15.53 13.44 7.41
N VAL A 470 15.34 13.83 6.15
CA VAL A 470 14.04 13.72 5.46
C VAL A 470 13.71 12.27 5.07
N TRP A 471 14.67 11.48 4.57
CA TRP A 471 14.38 10.09 4.20
C TRP A 471 13.91 9.26 5.41
N ARG A 472 14.46 9.53 6.60
CA ARG A 472 14.07 8.86 7.86
C ARG A 472 12.64 9.21 8.29
N ILE A 473 12.24 10.47 8.14
CA ILE A 473 10.87 10.92 8.43
C ILE A 473 9.88 10.28 7.45
N ILE A 474 10.16 10.34 6.13
CA ILE A 474 9.30 9.70 5.12
C ILE A 474 9.25 8.18 5.32
N ARG A 475 10.34 7.53 5.77
CA ARG A 475 10.31 6.10 6.14
C ARG A 475 9.43 5.79 7.35
N ALA A 476 9.35 6.69 8.33
CA ALA A 476 8.50 6.54 9.50
C ALA A 476 7.00 6.77 9.18
N GLU A 477 6.69 7.70 8.28
CA GLU A 477 5.32 8.07 7.92
C GLU A 477 4.74 7.24 6.75
N HIS A 478 5.55 6.90 5.74
CA HIS A 478 5.11 6.26 4.50
C HIS A 478 5.75 4.88 4.25
N ASN A 479 4.88 3.89 4.07
CA ASN A 479 5.27 2.49 3.90
C ASN A 479 5.58 2.12 2.43
N PHE A 480 6.54 2.79 1.80
CA PHE A 480 7.01 2.47 0.44
C PHE A 480 7.91 1.22 0.39
N THR A 481 8.18 0.71 -0.82
CA THR A 481 9.09 -0.43 -1.08
C THR A 481 10.55 -0.01 -1.19
N SER A 482 10.81 1.13 -1.84
CA SER A 482 12.09 1.85 -1.83
C SER A 482 11.89 3.17 -1.10
N HIS A 483 12.94 3.61 -0.40
CA HIS A 483 13.01 4.93 0.25
C HIS A 483 14.12 5.79 -0.36
N ALA A 484 14.57 5.46 -1.58
CA ALA A 484 15.38 6.36 -2.40
C ALA A 484 14.58 7.62 -2.75
N PHE A 485 15.29 8.73 -2.95
CA PHE A 485 14.71 10.05 -3.26
C PHE A 485 13.79 9.99 -4.49
N GLU A 486 14.25 9.30 -5.53
CA GLU A 486 13.58 9.22 -6.83
C GLU A 486 12.29 8.38 -6.76
N HIS A 487 12.23 7.40 -5.84
CA HIS A 487 11.00 6.68 -5.53
C HIS A 487 10.01 7.58 -4.77
N VAL A 488 10.47 8.29 -3.74
CA VAL A 488 9.61 9.14 -2.91
C VAL A 488 9.03 10.30 -3.71
N VAL A 489 9.84 10.98 -4.51
CA VAL A 489 9.41 12.04 -5.44
C VAL A 489 8.35 11.50 -6.42
N PHE A 490 8.53 10.29 -6.97
CA PHE A 490 7.53 9.68 -7.84
C PHE A 490 6.24 9.27 -7.11
N GLN A 491 6.30 8.83 -5.84
CA GLN A 491 5.12 8.43 -5.07
C GLN A 491 4.33 9.61 -4.49
N LEU A 492 5.00 10.69 -4.08
CA LEU A 492 4.36 11.87 -3.49
C LEU A 492 4.06 12.94 -4.55
N LEU A 493 5.09 13.42 -5.25
CA LEU A 493 4.99 14.54 -6.20
C LEU A 493 4.53 14.11 -7.61
N ARG A 494 4.48 12.79 -7.87
CA ARG A 494 4.10 12.17 -9.17
C ARG A 494 5.01 12.54 -10.35
N ARG A 495 6.13 13.22 -10.06
CA ARG A 495 7.19 13.58 -11.01
C ARG A 495 8.20 12.44 -11.12
N ARG A 496 8.68 12.15 -12.33
CA ARG A 496 9.89 11.34 -12.51
C ARG A 496 11.09 12.27 -12.49
N THR A 497 12.13 11.90 -11.74
CA THR A 497 13.44 12.56 -11.73
C THR A 497 14.51 11.53 -12.12
N PRO A 498 15.56 11.92 -12.86
CA PRO A 498 16.71 11.05 -13.08
C PRO A 498 17.53 10.85 -11.80
N TRP A 499 18.40 9.84 -11.84
CA TRP A 499 19.50 9.63 -10.89
C TRP A 499 20.78 9.43 -11.69
N TYR A 500 21.88 10.00 -11.21
CA TYR A 500 23.20 9.93 -11.85
C TYR A 500 24.24 9.49 -10.82
N SER A 501 25.12 8.58 -11.24
CA SER A 501 26.28 8.12 -10.48
C SER A 501 27.30 9.25 -10.21
N CYS A 502 28.04 9.17 -9.09
CA CYS A 502 29.07 10.16 -8.74
C CYS A 502 30.18 10.26 -9.80
N GLU A 503 30.51 9.14 -10.46
CA GLU A 503 31.38 9.10 -11.64
C GLU A 503 30.86 10.00 -12.78
N THR A 504 29.55 9.95 -13.07
CA THR A 504 28.90 10.77 -14.11
C THR A 504 28.94 12.26 -13.74
N LEU A 505 28.57 12.60 -12.50
CA LEU A 505 28.59 13.99 -12.02
C LEU A 505 30.02 14.57 -12.05
N THR A 506 31.03 13.79 -11.62
CA THR A 506 32.44 14.21 -11.68
C THR A 506 32.94 14.39 -13.11
N LYS A 507 32.53 13.54 -14.06
CA LYS A 507 32.84 13.71 -15.49
C LYS A 507 32.17 14.95 -16.08
N TRP A 508 30.96 15.29 -15.65
CA TRP A 508 30.29 16.52 -16.05
C TRP A 508 30.94 17.78 -15.47
N TYR A 509 31.37 17.74 -14.21
CA TYR A 509 32.17 18.81 -13.59
C TYR A 509 33.48 19.05 -14.35
N ARG A 510 34.27 18.00 -14.59
CA ARG A 510 35.58 18.07 -15.28
C ARG A 510 35.49 18.21 -16.81
N SER A 511 34.28 18.35 -17.39
CA SER A 511 34.11 18.49 -18.83
C SER A 511 34.57 19.86 -19.33
N THR A 512 35.03 19.95 -20.58
CA THR A 512 35.23 21.23 -21.28
C THR A 512 33.92 21.89 -21.71
N SER A 513 32.83 21.12 -21.83
CA SER A 513 31.51 21.62 -22.25
C SER A 513 30.79 22.33 -21.09
N PRO A 514 30.39 23.62 -21.23
CA PRO A 514 29.60 24.31 -20.22
C PRO A 514 28.21 23.68 -19.98
N TYR A 515 27.67 22.97 -20.97
CA TYR A 515 26.37 22.29 -20.89
C TYR A 515 26.36 21.21 -19.78
N HIS A 516 27.41 20.40 -19.68
CA HIS A 516 27.52 19.37 -18.64
C HIS A 516 27.58 19.96 -17.23
N THR A 517 28.30 21.08 -17.07
CA THR A 517 28.34 21.78 -15.78
C THR A 517 26.99 22.40 -15.44
N SER A 518 26.26 22.93 -16.43
CA SER A 518 24.89 23.41 -16.30
C SER A 518 23.92 22.29 -15.88
N ASP A 519 24.07 21.08 -16.43
CA ASP A 519 23.25 19.92 -16.07
C ASP A 519 23.48 19.45 -14.62
N LEU A 520 24.74 19.42 -14.16
CA LEU A 520 25.09 19.14 -12.76
C LEU A 520 24.47 20.16 -11.81
N LEU A 521 24.61 21.46 -12.11
CA LEU A 521 24.06 22.54 -11.27
C LEU A 521 22.53 22.44 -11.19
N ARG A 522 21.88 22.14 -12.32
CA ARG A 522 20.41 21.97 -12.41
C ARG A 522 19.93 20.71 -11.70
N TYR A 523 20.71 19.63 -11.68
CA TYR A 523 20.39 18.40 -10.94
C TYR A 523 20.27 18.67 -9.44
N PHE A 524 21.31 19.22 -8.80
CA PHE A 524 21.27 19.52 -7.37
C PHE A 524 20.34 20.69 -7.02
N SER A 525 20.26 21.75 -7.85
CA SER A 525 19.32 22.86 -7.64
C SER A 525 17.85 22.40 -7.68
N ASN A 526 17.51 21.44 -8.55
CA ASN A 526 16.18 20.82 -8.52
C ASN A 526 16.00 19.89 -7.31
N ARG A 527 17.07 19.21 -6.86
CA ARG A 527 17.01 18.27 -5.71
C ARG A 527 16.61 18.99 -4.42
N VAL A 528 17.26 20.09 -4.07
CA VAL A 528 16.94 20.87 -2.84
C VAL A 528 15.50 21.38 -2.83
N VAL A 529 15.00 21.89 -3.96
CA VAL A 529 13.60 22.34 -4.09
C VAL A 529 12.64 21.17 -3.88
N MET A 530 12.89 20.02 -4.51
CA MET A 530 12.06 18.82 -4.37
C MET A 530 12.08 18.21 -2.96
N VAL A 531 13.14 18.42 -2.15
CA VAL A 531 13.15 18.05 -0.72
C VAL A 531 12.11 18.87 0.06
N LEU A 532 11.99 20.18 -0.20
CA LEU A 532 10.97 21.02 0.42
C LEU A 532 9.56 20.73 -0.11
N GLU A 533 9.39 20.49 -1.43
CA GLU A 533 8.12 20.05 -2.01
C GLU A 533 7.62 18.74 -1.35
N VAL A 534 8.52 17.78 -1.09
CA VAL A 534 8.19 16.53 -0.37
C VAL A 534 7.73 16.82 1.06
N LEU A 535 8.34 17.77 1.77
CA LEU A 535 7.97 18.12 3.15
C LEU A 535 6.60 18.83 3.24
N ASP A 536 6.23 19.69 2.28
CA ASP A 536 4.86 20.27 2.22
C ASP A 536 3.81 19.23 1.82
N VAL A 537 4.10 18.38 0.82
CA VAL A 537 3.12 17.38 0.34
C VAL A 537 2.89 16.25 1.35
N ALA A 538 3.91 15.88 2.14
CA ALA A 538 3.75 15.02 3.32
C ALA A 538 3.25 15.79 4.57
N GLU A 539 3.08 17.11 4.47
CA GLU A 539 2.59 18.03 5.51
C GLU A 539 3.38 17.96 6.84
N VAL A 540 4.66 17.57 6.77
CA VAL A 540 5.48 17.16 7.93
C VAL A 540 5.54 18.25 8.99
N VAL A 541 5.87 19.49 8.60
CA VAL A 541 6.04 20.61 9.54
C VAL A 541 4.71 20.96 10.20
N THR A 542 3.66 21.23 9.41
CA THR A 542 2.31 21.61 9.88
C THR A 542 1.70 20.54 10.78
N LYS A 543 1.77 19.27 10.38
CA LYS A 543 1.22 18.12 11.12
C LYS A 543 1.92 17.92 12.46
N ASN A 544 3.26 17.98 12.48
CA ASN A 544 4.02 17.80 13.72
C ASN A 544 3.96 19.05 14.62
N ALA A 545 3.75 20.25 14.09
CA ALA A 545 3.45 21.45 14.89
C ALA A 545 2.07 21.36 15.56
N GLU A 546 1.04 20.88 14.87
CA GLU A 546 -0.27 20.60 15.48
C GLU A 546 -0.21 19.45 16.49
N PHE A 547 0.54 18.38 16.22
CA PHE A 547 0.83 17.35 17.23
C PHE A 547 1.54 17.94 18.46
N ALA A 548 2.53 18.83 18.29
CA ALA A 548 3.23 19.48 19.40
C ALA A 548 2.27 20.31 20.27
N ARG A 549 1.39 21.10 19.62
CA ARG A 549 0.33 21.89 20.29
C ARG A 549 -0.67 21.00 21.03
N VAL A 550 -1.14 19.92 20.41
CA VAL A 550 -2.09 18.97 21.02
C VAL A 550 -1.47 18.21 22.17
N PHE A 551 -0.26 17.66 22.01
CA PHE A 551 0.43 16.87 23.03
C PHE A 551 1.07 17.75 24.13
N GLY A 552 1.21 19.05 23.89
CA GLY A 552 1.96 19.98 24.72
C GLY A 552 3.39 19.50 24.96
N VAL A 553 4.14 19.24 23.90
CA VAL A 553 5.58 18.94 23.93
C VAL A 553 6.29 19.83 22.92
N ASP A 554 7.61 19.94 22.99
CA ASP A 554 8.39 20.62 21.95
C ASP A 554 8.27 19.88 20.60
N PHE A 555 8.42 20.63 19.50
CA PHE A 555 8.25 20.11 18.14
C PHE A 555 9.15 18.90 17.85
N PHE A 556 10.43 18.98 18.22
CA PHE A 556 11.38 17.90 17.94
C PHE A 556 11.11 16.63 18.75
N SER A 557 10.55 16.74 19.96
CA SER A 557 10.06 15.59 20.74
C SER A 557 8.88 14.87 20.08
N VAL A 558 8.11 15.52 19.20
CA VAL A 558 7.07 14.82 18.43
C VAL A 558 7.70 13.77 17.51
N LEU A 559 8.85 14.07 16.90
CA LEU A 559 9.56 13.17 16.00
C LEU A 559 10.49 12.20 16.75
N SER A 560 11.27 12.71 17.71
CA SER A 560 12.37 11.97 18.35
C SER A 560 11.99 11.14 19.58
N ARG A 561 10.82 11.38 20.20
CA ARG A 561 10.39 10.72 21.46
C ARG A 561 9.22 9.76 21.25
N GLY A 562 9.29 8.63 21.95
CA GLY A 562 8.26 7.58 21.91
C GLY A 562 6.91 7.99 22.52
N SER A 563 5.90 7.13 22.32
CA SER A 563 4.51 7.36 22.75
C SER A 563 4.35 7.64 24.24
N GLN A 564 5.11 6.97 25.12
CA GLN A 564 5.00 7.13 26.58
C GLN A 564 5.15 8.59 27.04
N PHE A 565 6.14 9.31 26.50
CA PHE A 565 6.39 10.72 26.83
C PHE A 565 5.21 11.63 26.47
N LYS A 566 4.50 11.29 25.39
CA LYS A 566 3.33 12.04 24.91
C LYS A 566 2.10 11.77 25.79
N VAL A 567 1.92 10.54 26.27
CA VAL A 567 0.89 10.18 27.27
C VAL A 567 1.16 10.84 28.62
N GLU A 568 2.41 10.81 29.11
CA GLU A 568 2.82 11.49 30.33
C GLU A 568 2.50 12.99 30.29
N SER A 569 2.80 13.67 29.17
CA SER A 569 2.53 15.11 29.01
C SER A 569 1.04 15.46 29.22
N PHE A 570 0.12 14.65 28.69
CA PHE A 570 -1.32 14.79 29.00
C PHE A 570 -1.65 14.45 30.45
N MET A 571 -1.19 13.29 30.92
CA MET A 571 -1.52 12.79 32.26
C MET A 571 -1.08 13.79 33.34
N PHE A 572 0.10 14.41 33.23
CA PHE A 572 0.56 15.47 34.13
C PHE A 572 -0.32 16.72 34.11
N ARG A 573 -0.94 17.11 32.98
CA ARG A 573 -1.83 18.29 32.91
C ARG A 573 -3.14 18.10 33.63
N ILE A 574 -3.68 16.88 33.63
CA ILE A 574 -4.95 16.55 34.27
C ILE A 574 -4.70 16.14 35.74
N ALA A 575 -3.57 15.49 36.04
CA ALA A 575 -3.17 15.09 37.39
C ALA A 575 -2.87 16.29 38.31
N LYS A 576 -2.18 17.32 37.81
CA LYS A 576 -1.73 18.46 38.64
C LYS A 576 -2.88 19.27 39.29
N PRO A 577 -3.96 19.65 38.58
CA PRO A 577 -5.11 20.32 39.19
C PRO A 577 -5.82 19.49 40.27
N GLU A 578 -5.78 18.15 40.18
CA GLU A 578 -6.34 17.23 41.16
C GLU A 578 -5.35 16.86 42.29
N SER A 579 -4.21 17.55 42.39
CA SER A 579 -3.13 17.31 43.36
C SER A 579 -2.54 15.89 43.36
N PHE A 580 -2.64 15.15 42.25
CA PHE A 580 -2.06 13.81 42.15
C PHE A 580 -0.53 13.85 42.06
N VAL A 581 0.14 12.99 42.85
CA VAL A 581 1.57 12.67 42.71
C VAL A 581 1.72 11.40 41.89
N LEU A 582 2.47 11.46 40.79
CA LEU A 582 2.71 10.33 39.89
C LEU A 582 3.97 9.56 40.27
N LEU A 583 3.89 8.23 40.25
CA LEU A 583 4.98 7.35 40.64
C LEU A 583 6.08 7.30 39.57
N SER A 584 7.35 7.31 39.99
CA SER A 584 8.52 7.22 39.10
C SER A 584 9.41 6.01 39.47
N PRO A 585 9.01 4.77 39.14
CA PRO A 585 9.76 3.57 39.46
C PRO A 585 11.12 3.47 38.75
N SER A 586 12.06 2.72 39.34
CA SER A 586 13.31 2.38 38.66
C SER A 586 13.12 1.23 37.66
N LYS A 587 14.08 1.05 36.75
CA LYS A 587 14.14 -0.12 35.86
C LYS A 587 14.16 -1.46 36.62
N GLN A 588 14.68 -1.49 37.84
CA GLN A 588 14.67 -2.70 38.66
C GLN A 588 13.27 -3.02 39.18
N ASP A 589 12.44 -2.02 39.47
CA ASP A 589 11.09 -2.22 40.03
C ASP A 589 10.10 -2.57 38.93
N VAL A 590 10.25 -1.94 37.75
CA VAL A 590 9.65 -2.38 36.48
C VAL A 590 10.01 -3.84 36.18
N GLY A 591 11.26 -4.27 36.44
CA GLY A 591 11.68 -5.66 36.30
C GLY A 591 11.14 -6.63 37.38
N LYS A 592 10.53 -6.13 38.47
CA LYS A 592 9.90 -6.93 39.55
C LYS A 592 8.38 -7.00 39.44
N GLN A 593 7.75 -6.32 38.47
CA GLN A 593 6.29 -6.31 38.33
C GLN A 593 5.74 -7.69 37.91
N ASN A 594 4.43 -7.89 38.06
CA ASN A 594 3.79 -9.12 37.61
C ASN A 594 3.85 -9.24 36.08
N ALA A 595 3.95 -10.46 35.55
CA ALA A 595 3.80 -10.68 34.11
C ALA A 595 2.33 -10.50 33.70
N ALA A 596 2.08 -10.06 32.46
CA ALA A 596 0.71 -9.96 31.94
C ALA A 596 0.09 -11.35 31.81
N GLU A 597 -1.06 -11.55 32.45
CA GLU A 597 -1.78 -12.82 32.52
C GLU A 597 -2.82 -12.93 31.40
N CYS A 598 -3.36 -11.81 30.92
CA CYS A 598 -4.49 -11.80 29.99
C CYS A 598 -4.07 -11.61 28.52
N MET A 599 -4.68 -12.40 27.62
CA MET A 599 -4.48 -12.31 26.18
C MET A 599 -5.77 -11.93 25.45
N PRO A 600 -5.72 -10.99 24.49
CA PRO A 600 -6.89 -10.57 23.74
C PRO A 600 -7.38 -11.68 22.79
N LEU A 601 -8.68 -11.75 22.59
CA LEU A 601 -9.28 -12.79 21.74
C LEU A 601 -8.99 -12.54 20.26
N ILE A 602 -8.18 -13.42 19.68
CA ILE A 602 -8.06 -13.59 18.23
C ILE A 602 -8.57 -15.00 17.92
N MET A 603 -9.75 -15.10 17.30
CA MET A 603 -10.33 -16.38 16.89
C MET A 603 -9.45 -17.04 15.82
N GLU A 604 -9.43 -18.37 15.74
CA GLU A 604 -8.98 -19.00 14.49
C GLU A 604 -10.08 -18.79 13.44
N PRO A 605 -9.77 -18.26 12.24
CA PRO A 605 -10.76 -18.15 11.19
C PRO A 605 -11.18 -19.54 10.72
N LEU A 606 -12.46 -19.68 10.36
CA LEU A 606 -12.88 -20.76 9.49
C LEU A 606 -12.35 -20.46 8.08
N SER A 607 -11.15 -20.96 7.77
CA SER A 607 -10.43 -20.66 6.53
C SER A 607 -11.10 -21.29 5.31
N ALA A 608 -11.64 -20.44 4.44
CA ALA A 608 -12.40 -20.83 3.26
C ALA A 608 -12.53 -19.65 2.28
N PHE A 609 -12.99 -19.94 1.05
CA PHE A 609 -13.62 -18.97 0.17
C PHE A 609 -15.09 -18.76 0.55
N TYR A 610 -15.51 -17.50 0.63
CA TYR A 610 -16.88 -17.08 0.98
C TYR A 610 -17.49 -16.32 -0.19
N ASN A 611 -18.44 -16.95 -0.89
CA ASN A 611 -19.13 -16.37 -2.05
C ASN A 611 -20.38 -15.54 -1.69
N SER A 612 -21.05 -15.86 -0.59
CA SER A 612 -22.14 -15.03 -0.02
C SER A 612 -21.58 -13.89 0.86
N PRO A 613 -22.38 -12.85 1.20
CA PRO A 613 -21.90 -11.70 1.96
C PRO A 613 -21.27 -12.04 3.31
N LEU A 614 -20.15 -11.40 3.61
CA LEU A 614 -19.51 -11.41 4.91
C LEU A 614 -19.48 -9.99 5.48
N VAL A 615 -20.26 -9.75 6.53
CA VAL A 615 -20.34 -8.46 7.24
C VAL A 615 -19.18 -8.30 8.20
N VAL A 616 -18.58 -7.10 8.26
CA VAL A 616 -17.56 -6.74 9.25
C VAL A 616 -18.10 -5.67 10.19
N LEU A 617 -18.14 -6.01 11.48
CA LEU A 617 -18.44 -5.08 12.58
C LEU A 617 -17.16 -4.80 13.38
N ASP A 618 -17.01 -3.60 13.92
CA ASP A 618 -15.80 -3.11 14.60
C ASP A 618 -16.15 -2.23 15.82
N PHE A 619 -15.51 -2.46 16.97
CA PHE A 619 -15.75 -1.69 18.20
C PHE A 619 -15.00 -0.36 18.20
N GLN A 620 -15.74 0.75 18.29
CA GLN A 620 -15.16 2.09 18.22
C GLN A 620 -14.27 2.37 19.45
N SER A 621 -12.95 2.34 19.22
CA SER A 621 -11.93 2.55 20.25
C SER A 621 -12.11 1.62 21.47
N LEU A 622 -12.24 0.31 21.25
CA LEU A 622 -12.62 -0.68 22.28
C LEU A 622 -11.94 -0.47 23.64
N TYR A 623 -10.60 -0.47 23.70
CA TYR A 623 -9.87 -0.33 24.97
C TYR A 623 -10.12 1.03 25.66
N PRO A 624 -9.98 2.20 24.99
CA PRO A 624 -10.42 3.47 25.57
C PRO A 624 -11.87 3.47 26.08
N SER A 625 -12.80 2.87 25.33
CA SER A 625 -14.22 2.82 25.71
C SER A 625 -14.45 1.93 26.93
N VAL A 626 -13.75 0.80 27.05
CA VAL A 626 -13.73 -0.08 28.24
C VAL A 626 -13.16 0.65 29.46
N MET A 627 -12.04 1.38 29.29
CA MET A 627 -11.42 2.17 30.37
C MET A 627 -12.34 3.25 30.93
N ILE A 628 -13.14 3.90 30.08
CA ILE A 628 -14.15 4.87 30.50
C ILE A 628 -15.33 4.16 31.18
N ALA A 629 -15.94 3.18 30.51
CA ALA A 629 -17.17 2.53 30.97
C ALA A 629 -17.01 1.86 32.35
N TYR A 630 -15.90 1.15 32.57
CA TYR A 630 -15.59 0.45 33.81
C TYR A 630 -14.62 1.22 34.72
N ASN A 631 -14.38 2.51 34.46
CA ASN A 631 -13.59 3.40 35.34
C ASN A 631 -12.14 2.92 35.66
N TYR A 632 -11.53 2.08 34.80
CA TYR A 632 -10.23 1.47 35.05
C TYR A 632 -9.08 2.49 35.04
N CYS A 633 -8.49 2.74 36.21
CA CYS A 633 -7.45 3.74 36.40
C CYS A 633 -6.52 3.43 37.59
N TYR A 634 -5.31 4.00 37.55
CA TYR A 634 -4.37 4.04 38.69
C TYR A 634 -5.00 4.64 39.96
N SER A 635 -5.94 5.60 39.83
CA SER A 635 -6.54 6.32 40.96
C SER A 635 -7.84 5.71 41.50
N THR A 636 -8.32 4.61 40.90
CA THR A 636 -9.61 3.94 41.22
C THR A 636 -9.46 2.46 41.57
N CYS A 637 -8.30 1.86 41.34
CA CYS A 637 -8.01 0.48 41.70
C CYS A 637 -7.80 0.32 43.21
N LEU A 638 -8.46 -0.65 43.84
CA LEU A 638 -8.28 -0.98 45.26
C LEU A 638 -7.34 -2.19 45.47
N GLY A 639 -7.18 -3.08 44.49
CA GLY A 639 -6.30 -4.25 44.56
C GLY A 639 -6.94 -5.52 44.00
N ARG A 640 -6.31 -6.68 44.19
CA ARG A 640 -6.94 -7.99 43.92
C ARG A 640 -7.97 -8.33 45.00
N VAL A 641 -9.05 -9.04 44.63
CA VAL A 641 -10.05 -9.61 45.56
C VAL A 641 -9.44 -10.65 46.50
N THR A 642 -8.40 -11.36 46.05
CA THR A 642 -7.66 -12.34 46.84
C THR A 642 -6.16 -12.03 46.77
N ASP A 643 -5.49 -12.00 47.92
CA ASP A 643 -4.06 -11.70 47.99
C ASP A 643 -3.21 -12.76 47.28
N PHE A 644 -2.36 -12.31 46.35
CA PHE A 644 -1.48 -13.23 45.64
C PHE A 644 -0.24 -13.51 46.50
N LYS A 645 -0.16 -14.72 47.05
CA LYS A 645 0.91 -15.16 47.97
C LYS A 645 1.01 -14.31 49.26
N GLY A 646 -0.09 -13.71 49.69
CA GLY A 646 -0.12 -12.80 50.86
C GLY A 646 0.40 -11.38 50.57
N GLN A 647 0.42 -10.97 49.29
CA GLN A 647 0.73 -9.60 48.87
C GLN A 647 -0.32 -9.09 47.88
N ASN A 648 -0.87 -7.91 48.14
CA ASN A 648 -1.78 -7.23 47.22
C ASN A 648 -0.98 -6.31 46.29
N LYS A 649 -0.26 -6.90 45.34
CA LYS A 649 0.65 -6.16 44.45
C LYS A 649 -0.10 -5.44 43.34
N PHE A 650 0.27 -4.18 43.09
CA PHE A 650 -0.26 -3.33 42.05
C PHE A 650 0.88 -2.67 41.26
N GLY A 651 1.09 -3.15 40.03
CA GLY A 651 2.20 -2.78 39.16
C GLY A 651 3.56 -3.07 39.82
N VAL A 652 4.21 -1.99 40.26
CA VAL A 652 5.56 -1.97 40.83
C VAL A 652 5.57 -1.83 42.36
N THR A 653 4.41 -1.63 42.98
CA THR A 653 4.22 -1.33 44.43
C THR A 653 3.28 -2.33 45.09
N ASP A 654 3.45 -2.57 46.38
CA ASP A 654 2.47 -3.30 47.19
C ASP A 654 1.41 -2.33 47.73
N LEU A 655 0.13 -2.67 47.58
CA LEU A 655 -1.01 -1.78 47.82
C LEU A 655 -1.65 -2.10 49.18
N HIS A 656 -1.40 -1.25 50.17
CA HIS A 656 -1.97 -1.38 51.51
C HIS A 656 -3.28 -0.61 51.64
N GLN A 657 -4.38 -1.32 51.85
CA GLN A 657 -5.69 -0.74 52.12
C GLN A 657 -5.87 -0.48 53.64
N PRO A 658 -6.51 0.62 54.06
CA PRO A 658 -6.92 0.80 55.45
C PRO A 658 -8.11 -0.11 55.78
N ALA A 659 -8.16 -0.59 57.04
CA ALA A 659 -9.24 -1.44 57.53
C ALA A 659 -10.62 -0.77 57.43
N GLY A 660 -11.67 -1.55 57.16
CA GLY A 660 -13.04 -1.07 56.98
C GLY A 660 -13.33 -0.39 55.62
N LEU A 661 -12.33 -0.13 54.77
CA LEU A 661 -12.55 0.58 53.50
C LEU A 661 -13.42 -0.22 52.52
N LEU A 662 -13.16 -1.52 52.35
CA LEU A 662 -13.95 -2.38 51.45
C LEU A 662 -15.39 -2.57 51.94
N GLU A 663 -15.59 -2.62 53.25
CA GLU A 663 -16.90 -2.72 53.90
C GLU A 663 -17.69 -1.42 53.66
N THR A 664 -17.04 -0.26 53.81
CA THR A 664 -17.64 1.07 53.56
C THR A 664 -17.99 1.30 52.08
N LEU A 665 -17.23 0.73 51.15
CA LEU A 665 -17.38 0.94 49.70
C LEU A 665 -18.11 -0.21 48.98
N GLN A 666 -18.68 -1.18 49.70
CA GLN A 666 -19.18 -2.43 49.11
C GLN A 666 -20.21 -2.25 48.00
N GLU A 667 -21.11 -1.27 48.12
CA GLU A 667 -22.12 -0.96 47.09
C GLU A 667 -21.58 -0.05 45.96
N HIS A 668 -20.43 0.60 46.19
CA HIS A 668 -19.80 1.57 45.28
C HIS A 668 -18.52 1.04 44.61
N MET A 669 -18.37 -0.28 44.53
CA MET A 669 -17.26 -0.94 43.84
C MET A 669 -17.73 -2.05 42.91
N HIS A 670 -16.89 -2.42 41.96
CA HIS A 670 -17.10 -3.58 41.09
C HIS A 670 -15.79 -4.36 40.88
N VAL A 671 -15.93 -5.62 40.49
CA VAL A 671 -14.81 -6.53 40.22
C VAL A 671 -14.64 -6.70 38.71
N ALA A 672 -13.45 -6.43 38.20
CA ALA A 672 -13.07 -6.71 36.82
C ALA A 672 -12.84 -8.22 36.60
N PRO A 673 -12.99 -8.77 35.38
CA PRO A 673 -12.95 -10.22 35.14
C PRO A 673 -11.62 -10.93 35.44
N ASN A 674 -10.55 -10.19 35.73
CA ASN A 674 -9.26 -10.70 36.21
C ASN A 674 -9.13 -10.70 37.76
N GLY A 675 -10.19 -10.35 38.48
CA GLY A 675 -10.19 -10.31 39.96
C GLY A 675 -9.65 -9.02 40.57
N MET A 676 -9.49 -7.94 39.80
CA MET A 676 -9.15 -6.60 40.32
C MET A 676 -10.41 -5.84 40.74
N VAL A 677 -10.34 -5.12 41.87
CA VAL A 677 -11.43 -4.29 42.41
C VAL A 677 -11.24 -2.83 42.01
N TYR A 678 -12.30 -2.20 41.50
CA TYR A 678 -12.33 -0.77 41.15
C TYR A 678 -13.52 -0.07 41.80
N VAL A 679 -13.33 1.19 42.23
CA VAL A 679 -14.46 2.04 42.66
C VAL A 679 -15.27 2.55 41.48
N ASN A 680 -16.56 2.79 41.72
CA ASN A 680 -17.49 3.35 40.75
C ASN A 680 -17.26 4.88 40.55
N GLN A 681 -17.81 5.45 39.47
CA GLN A 681 -17.52 6.82 39.04
C GLN A 681 -18.10 7.90 39.97
N ASP A 682 -19.12 7.54 40.74
CA ASP A 682 -19.80 8.34 41.77
C ASP A 682 -18.90 8.62 42.98
N VAL A 683 -18.12 7.64 43.44
CA VAL A 683 -17.10 7.82 44.48
C VAL A 683 -15.86 8.52 43.93
N ARG A 684 -15.37 8.09 42.76
CA ARG A 684 -14.24 8.75 42.07
C ARG A 684 -14.21 8.43 40.59
N LYS A 685 -14.32 9.46 39.75
CA LYS A 685 -13.97 9.38 38.33
C LYS A 685 -12.45 9.19 38.17
N GLY A 686 -12.03 8.16 37.45
CA GLY A 686 -10.62 7.84 37.24
C GLY A 686 -9.91 8.81 36.29
N LEU A 687 -8.67 9.18 36.61
CA LEU A 687 -7.81 10.09 35.82
C LEU A 687 -7.69 9.67 34.34
N LEU A 688 -7.47 8.37 34.06
CA LEU A 688 -7.41 7.85 32.70
C LEU A 688 -8.77 7.89 31.99
N GLY A 689 -9.85 7.57 32.69
CA GLY A 689 -11.21 7.67 32.17
C GLY A 689 -11.56 9.10 31.78
N ARG A 690 -11.31 10.07 32.70
CA ARG A 690 -11.45 11.51 32.45
C ARG A 690 -10.64 11.95 31.23
N MET A 691 -9.34 11.64 31.19
CA MET A 691 -8.46 11.97 30.07
C MET A 691 -8.98 11.43 28.74
N LEU A 692 -9.43 10.18 28.70
CA LEU A 692 -9.94 9.55 27.48
C LEU A 692 -11.29 10.13 27.05
N THR A 693 -12.18 10.49 27.99
CA THR A 693 -13.41 11.25 27.69
C THR A 693 -13.07 12.59 27.02
N GLU A 694 -12.24 13.42 27.67
CA GLU A 694 -11.88 14.75 27.15
C GLU A 694 -11.19 14.66 25.77
N LEU A 695 -10.32 13.67 25.55
CA LEU A 695 -9.69 13.42 24.24
C LEU A 695 -10.68 12.97 23.15
N LEU A 696 -11.64 12.10 23.47
CA LEU A 696 -12.62 11.59 22.52
C LEU A 696 -13.66 12.66 22.16
N ASP A 697 -14.17 13.41 23.14
CA ASP A 697 -15.15 14.47 22.92
C ASP A 697 -14.54 15.63 22.12
N THR A 698 -13.33 16.06 22.47
CA THR A 698 -12.55 17.03 21.67
C THR A 698 -12.36 16.54 20.24
N ARG A 699 -12.13 15.24 20.05
CA ARG A 699 -11.98 14.64 18.71
C ARG A 699 -13.30 14.59 17.93
N VAL A 700 -14.43 14.39 18.59
CA VAL A 700 -15.77 14.48 17.95
C VAL A 700 -16.03 15.92 17.50
N MET A 701 -15.77 16.91 18.37
CA MET A 701 -15.88 18.33 18.04
C MET A 701 -14.98 18.73 16.86
N VAL A 702 -13.70 18.36 16.87
CA VAL A 702 -12.76 18.63 15.76
C VAL A 702 -13.24 17.98 14.45
N LYS A 703 -13.80 16.76 14.51
CA LYS A 703 -14.40 16.11 13.33
C LYS A 703 -15.68 16.78 12.84
N GLN A 704 -16.47 17.41 13.70
CA GLN A 704 -17.63 18.21 13.31
C GLN A 704 -17.17 19.50 12.62
N ALA A 705 -16.21 20.22 13.20
CA ALA A 705 -15.60 21.40 12.58
C ALA A 705 -15.00 21.08 11.19
N MET A 706 -14.32 19.94 11.05
CA MET A 706 -13.74 19.47 9.78
C MET A 706 -14.79 19.09 8.72
N LYS A 707 -16.04 18.81 9.11
CA LYS A 707 -17.17 18.64 8.18
C LYS A 707 -17.75 19.97 7.69
N GLY A 708 -17.61 21.04 8.48
CA GLY A 708 -17.96 22.41 8.10
C GLY A 708 -16.89 23.06 7.20
N ALA A 709 -15.61 22.87 7.53
CA ALA A 709 -14.47 23.30 6.73
C ALA A 709 -14.25 22.43 5.49
N LYS A 710 -15.19 22.50 4.53
CA LYS A 710 -15.07 21.84 3.22
C LYS A 710 -14.18 22.65 2.27
N ASP A 711 -14.40 23.95 2.21
CA ASP A 711 -13.85 24.84 1.18
C ASP A 711 -12.47 25.41 1.55
N ASP A 712 -12.15 25.46 2.85
CA ASP A 712 -10.83 25.82 3.36
C ASP A 712 -9.94 24.56 3.52
N LYS A 713 -9.08 24.32 2.52
CA LYS A 713 -8.11 23.22 2.53
C LYS A 713 -7.08 23.36 3.66
N ALA A 714 -6.67 24.57 4.04
CA ALA A 714 -5.63 24.79 5.05
C ALA A 714 -6.15 24.48 6.46
N LEU A 715 -7.34 25.01 6.80
CA LEU A 715 -8.02 24.68 8.05
C LEU A 715 -8.36 23.18 8.11
N ARG A 716 -8.77 22.57 6.99
CA ARG A 716 -9.03 21.12 6.92
C ARG A 716 -7.79 20.28 7.23
N ARG A 717 -6.61 20.65 6.71
CA ARG A 717 -5.31 20.00 7.02
C ARG A 717 -5.02 20.05 8.53
N ILE A 718 -5.13 21.24 9.11
CA ILE A 718 -4.93 21.50 10.55
C ILE A 718 -5.89 20.65 11.41
N LEU A 719 -7.18 20.62 11.06
CA LEU A 719 -8.18 19.85 11.79
C LEU A 719 -8.01 18.34 11.64
N ASP A 720 -7.54 17.83 10.49
CA ASP A 720 -7.26 16.40 10.35
C ASP A 720 -6.01 15.98 11.14
N ALA A 721 -4.92 16.77 11.08
CA ALA A 721 -3.76 16.57 11.95
C ALA A 721 -4.19 16.56 13.43
N ARG A 722 -5.06 17.47 13.85
CA ARG A 722 -5.61 17.53 15.21
C ARG A 722 -6.43 16.28 15.58
N GLN A 723 -7.32 15.77 14.71
CA GLN A 723 -8.09 14.54 15.01
C GLN A 723 -7.23 13.27 14.95
N LEU A 724 -6.15 13.25 14.14
CA LEU A 724 -5.17 12.17 14.09
C LEU A 724 -4.33 12.13 15.38
N GLY A 725 -3.87 13.29 15.87
CA GLY A 725 -3.13 13.38 17.13
C GLY A 725 -3.96 12.88 18.32
N LEU A 726 -5.22 13.33 18.43
CA LEU A 726 -6.15 12.86 19.46
C LEU A 726 -6.44 11.35 19.34
N LYS A 727 -6.56 10.80 18.11
CA LYS A 727 -6.69 9.35 17.89
C LYS A 727 -5.44 8.60 18.38
N PHE A 728 -4.26 9.10 18.04
CA PHE A 728 -2.99 8.48 18.39
C PHE A 728 -2.86 8.33 19.91
N ILE A 729 -3.08 9.42 20.66
CA ILE A 729 -2.96 9.42 22.13
C ILE A 729 -3.93 8.44 22.77
N ALA A 730 -5.22 8.49 22.41
CA ALA A 730 -6.21 7.55 22.94
C ALA A 730 -5.80 6.08 22.71
N ASN A 731 -5.29 5.75 21.52
CA ASN A 731 -4.81 4.41 21.21
C ASN A 731 -3.56 3.99 22.00
N VAL A 732 -2.63 4.92 22.30
CA VAL A 732 -1.40 4.59 23.05
C VAL A 732 -1.56 4.64 24.58
N THR A 733 -2.64 5.21 25.11
CA THR A 733 -2.91 5.26 26.57
C THR A 733 -2.96 3.86 27.19
N TYR A 734 -3.65 2.89 26.57
CA TYR A 734 -3.62 1.50 27.02
C TYR A 734 -2.17 0.95 27.03
N GLY A 735 -1.42 1.19 25.95
CA GLY A 735 -0.02 0.75 25.81
C GLY A 735 0.95 1.36 26.81
N TYR A 736 0.57 2.44 27.51
CA TYR A 736 1.34 3.00 28.62
C TYR A 736 1.19 2.17 29.91
N THR A 737 -0.02 1.67 30.20
CA THR A 737 -0.25 0.79 31.36
C THR A 737 0.42 -0.58 31.18
N SER A 738 0.41 -1.13 29.96
CA SER A 738 0.90 -2.48 29.64
C SER A 738 2.43 -2.58 29.42
N ALA A 739 3.20 -1.53 29.71
CA ALA A 739 4.60 -1.39 29.26
C ALA A 739 5.60 -2.16 30.17
N THR A 740 5.56 -3.48 30.16
CA THR A 740 6.32 -4.34 31.10
C THR A 740 7.85 -4.22 31.03
N PHE A 741 8.44 -4.05 29.84
CA PHE A 741 9.91 -4.06 29.68
C PHE A 741 10.57 -2.67 29.80
N SER A 742 9.87 -1.62 29.36
CA SER A 742 10.42 -0.26 29.21
C SER A 742 9.43 0.84 29.61
N GLY A 743 8.39 0.50 30.36
CA GLY A 743 7.40 1.43 30.87
C GLY A 743 7.95 2.37 31.94
N ARG A 744 7.44 3.60 31.96
CA ARG A 744 7.79 4.61 32.96
C ARG A 744 6.86 4.65 34.17
N MET A 745 5.62 4.18 34.04
CA MET A 745 4.71 3.94 35.18
C MET A 745 3.73 2.78 34.87
N PRO A 746 4.23 1.55 34.64
CA PRO A 746 3.38 0.44 34.21
C PRO A 746 2.50 -0.10 35.35
N ALA A 747 1.32 -0.62 35.00
CA ALA A 747 0.39 -1.31 35.89
C ALA A 747 -0.31 -2.41 35.09
N VAL A 748 0.29 -3.60 35.11
CA VAL A 748 -0.16 -4.77 34.35
C VAL A 748 -1.57 -5.18 34.73
N GLU A 749 -1.94 -5.05 36.00
CA GLU A 749 -3.27 -5.34 36.51
C GLU A 749 -4.37 -4.50 35.83
N ILE A 750 -4.06 -3.25 35.47
CA ILE A 750 -4.97 -2.40 34.67
C ILE A 750 -5.03 -2.90 33.22
N ALA A 751 -3.88 -3.19 32.62
CA ALA A 751 -3.82 -3.68 31.24
C ALA A 751 -4.61 -4.99 31.06
N ASP A 752 -4.44 -5.93 31.99
CA ASP A 752 -5.15 -7.21 32.01
C ASP A 752 -6.66 -7.01 32.22
N SER A 753 -7.08 -6.08 33.09
CA SER A 753 -8.51 -5.73 33.28
C SER A 753 -9.13 -5.23 31.97
N ILE A 754 -8.43 -4.37 31.24
CA ILE A 754 -8.89 -3.82 29.96
C ILE A 754 -8.98 -4.91 28.89
N VAL A 755 -7.94 -5.74 28.77
CA VAL A 755 -7.88 -6.84 27.78
C VAL A 755 -8.96 -7.88 28.04
N GLN A 756 -9.13 -8.30 29.29
CA GLN A 756 -10.09 -9.36 29.64
C GLN A 756 -11.54 -8.86 29.54
N SER A 757 -11.84 -7.62 29.94
CA SER A 757 -13.18 -7.04 29.73
C SER A 757 -13.49 -6.82 28.25
N GLY A 758 -12.53 -6.34 27.45
CA GLY A 758 -12.70 -6.23 26.00
C GLY A 758 -12.94 -7.59 25.32
N ARG A 759 -12.23 -8.62 25.77
CA ARG A 759 -12.45 -10.02 25.38
C ARG A 759 -13.85 -10.52 25.77
N GLU A 760 -14.29 -10.29 26.99
CA GLU A 760 -15.62 -10.72 27.45
C GLU A 760 -16.74 -10.03 26.67
N THR A 761 -16.60 -8.73 26.36
CA THR A 761 -17.49 -7.98 25.46
C THR A 761 -17.55 -8.61 24.07
N LEU A 762 -16.41 -9.01 23.49
CA LEU A 762 -16.37 -9.70 22.19
C LEU A 762 -17.05 -11.07 22.26
N GLU A 763 -16.78 -11.87 23.30
CA GLU A 763 -17.41 -13.19 23.53
C GLU A 763 -18.91 -13.09 23.83
N LYS A 764 -19.39 -12.00 24.45
CA LYS A 764 -20.83 -11.69 24.59
C LYS A 764 -21.45 -11.39 23.22
N ALA A 765 -20.84 -10.51 22.42
CA ALA A 765 -21.32 -10.18 21.08
C ALA A 765 -21.41 -11.42 20.17
N ILE A 766 -20.39 -12.28 20.17
CA ILE A 766 -20.37 -13.54 19.41
C ILE A 766 -21.54 -14.46 19.81
N ARG A 767 -21.81 -14.60 21.11
CA ARG A 767 -22.93 -15.41 21.63
C ARG A 767 -24.28 -14.85 21.19
N VAL A 768 -24.49 -13.53 21.24
CA VAL A 768 -25.73 -12.87 20.79
C VAL A 768 -25.93 -13.07 19.28
N ILE A 769 -24.91 -12.84 18.47
CA ILE A 769 -24.97 -12.96 17.00
C ILE A 769 -25.28 -14.39 16.56
N ASN A 770 -24.61 -15.40 17.13
CA ASN A 770 -24.80 -16.81 16.77
C ASN A 770 -26.11 -17.43 17.29
N SER A 771 -26.69 -16.90 18.37
CA SER A 771 -27.94 -17.45 18.96
C SER A 771 -29.21 -16.83 18.38
N THR A 772 -29.13 -15.61 17.85
CA THR A 772 -30.30 -14.86 17.37
C THR A 772 -30.73 -15.34 15.97
N LYS A 773 -31.63 -16.32 15.93
CA LYS A 773 -32.14 -16.96 14.70
C LYS A 773 -32.59 -15.98 13.60
N LYS A 774 -33.14 -14.80 13.95
CA LYS A 774 -33.65 -13.79 12.99
C LYS A 774 -32.64 -13.37 11.92
N TRP A 775 -31.34 -13.50 12.19
CA TRP A 775 -30.28 -13.08 11.28
C TRP A 775 -29.76 -14.18 10.35
N GLY A 776 -29.99 -15.46 10.65
CA GLY A 776 -29.40 -16.58 9.90
C GLY A 776 -27.86 -16.57 9.86
N ALA A 777 -27.23 -15.97 10.89
CA ALA A 777 -25.83 -15.55 10.86
C ALA A 777 -24.88 -16.51 11.57
N LYS A 778 -23.62 -16.52 11.14
CA LYS A 778 -22.53 -17.23 11.83
C LYS A 778 -21.27 -16.36 11.88
N VAL A 779 -20.72 -16.13 13.08
CA VAL A 779 -19.37 -15.56 13.22
C VAL A 779 -18.35 -16.59 12.74
N VAL A 780 -17.48 -16.18 11.81
CA VAL A 780 -16.46 -17.05 11.18
C VAL A 780 -15.01 -16.64 11.50
N TYR A 781 -14.81 -15.41 11.99
CA TYR A 781 -13.52 -14.90 12.49
C TYR A 781 -13.76 -13.70 13.43
N GLY A 782 -12.75 -13.35 14.22
CA GLY A 782 -12.76 -12.18 15.11
C GLY A 782 -11.34 -11.83 15.56
N ASP A 783 -11.02 -10.54 15.61
CA ASP A 783 -9.64 -10.04 15.73
C ASP A 783 -9.54 -8.88 16.73
N THR A 784 -9.63 -9.20 18.02
CA THR A 784 -9.52 -8.28 19.18
C THR A 784 -10.66 -7.25 19.33
N ASP A 785 -10.99 -6.49 18.29
CA ASP A 785 -12.02 -5.43 18.28
C ASP A 785 -13.11 -5.66 17.21
N SER A 786 -12.84 -6.52 16.24
CA SER A 786 -13.64 -6.67 15.02
C SER A 786 -14.17 -8.10 14.84
N LEU A 787 -15.37 -8.22 14.26
CA LEU A 787 -16.14 -9.45 14.07
C LEU A 787 -16.51 -9.67 12.60
N PHE A 788 -16.30 -10.89 12.12
CA PHE A 788 -16.51 -11.31 10.74
C PHE A 788 -17.68 -12.29 10.68
N ILE A 789 -18.78 -11.87 10.06
CA ILE A 789 -20.09 -12.52 10.17
C ILE A 789 -20.58 -12.96 8.79
N TYR A 790 -20.69 -14.27 8.57
CA TYR A 790 -21.14 -14.83 7.31
C TYR A 790 -22.67 -14.92 7.25
N LEU A 791 -23.24 -14.44 6.13
CA LEU A 791 -24.68 -14.42 5.84
C LEU A 791 -24.95 -15.23 4.56
N ARG A 792 -25.01 -16.55 4.69
CA ARG A 792 -25.18 -17.49 3.56
C ARG A 792 -26.46 -17.18 2.79
N GLY A 793 -26.36 -17.01 1.47
CA GLY A 793 -27.51 -16.85 0.57
C GLY A 793 -28.32 -15.55 0.70
N LYS A 794 -27.89 -14.59 1.52
CA LYS A 794 -28.49 -13.25 1.63
C LYS A 794 -27.94 -12.30 0.57
N THR A 795 -28.68 -11.27 0.16
CA THR A 795 -28.18 -10.25 -0.80
C THR A 795 -27.27 -9.23 -0.12
N LYS A 796 -26.55 -8.40 -0.91
CA LYS A 796 -25.73 -7.28 -0.40
C LYS A 796 -26.61 -6.32 0.41
N GLU A 797 -27.77 -5.94 -0.13
CA GLU A 797 -28.72 -4.98 0.43
C GLU A 797 -29.40 -5.53 1.70
N GLN A 798 -29.51 -6.86 1.83
CA GLN A 798 -29.91 -7.52 3.08
C GLN A 798 -28.77 -7.51 4.11
N ALA A 799 -27.53 -7.80 3.69
CA ALA A 799 -26.36 -7.82 4.56
C ALA A 799 -26.07 -6.45 5.22
N PHE A 800 -26.23 -5.34 4.49
CA PHE A 800 -26.16 -3.99 5.07
C PHE A 800 -27.22 -3.76 6.16
N ARG A 801 -28.49 -4.13 5.91
CA ARG A 801 -29.59 -3.98 6.88
C ARG A 801 -29.39 -4.85 8.13
N ILE A 802 -29.05 -6.13 7.94
CA ILE A 802 -28.77 -7.09 9.01
C ILE A 802 -27.57 -6.64 9.86
N GLY A 803 -26.49 -6.17 9.21
CA GLY A 803 -25.29 -5.69 9.91
C GLY A 803 -25.53 -4.44 10.76
N GLN A 804 -26.43 -3.54 10.34
CA GLN A 804 -26.82 -2.37 11.13
C GLN A 804 -27.67 -2.76 12.36
N ASP A 805 -28.66 -3.63 12.18
CA ASP A 805 -29.48 -4.20 13.27
C ASP A 805 -28.63 -4.94 14.32
N MET A 806 -27.63 -5.72 13.88
CA MET A 806 -26.62 -6.31 14.77
C MET A 806 -25.81 -5.26 15.54
N ALA A 807 -25.30 -4.23 14.86
CA ALA A 807 -24.48 -3.19 15.48
C ALA A 807 -25.27 -2.38 16.52
N GLU A 808 -26.54 -2.08 16.26
CA GLU A 808 -27.44 -1.41 17.20
C GLU A 808 -27.82 -2.31 18.38
N THR A 809 -28.23 -3.56 18.12
CA THR A 809 -28.59 -4.55 19.14
C THR A 809 -27.42 -4.83 20.11
N VAL A 810 -26.20 -5.02 19.60
CA VAL A 810 -25.03 -5.27 20.47
C VAL A 810 -24.59 -4.00 21.19
N THR A 811 -24.76 -2.81 20.59
CA THR A 811 -24.46 -1.54 21.27
C THR A 811 -25.39 -1.28 22.46
N SER A 812 -26.69 -1.54 22.33
CA SER A 812 -27.65 -1.31 23.44
C SER A 812 -27.45 -2.27 24.62
N MET A 813 -26.76 -3.40 24.43
CA MET A 813 -26.40 -4.36 25.47
C MET A 813 -25.10 -4.01 26.24
N ASN A 814 -24.39 -2.94 25.87
CA ASN A 814 -23.09 -2.57 26.46
C ASN A 814 -23.15 -1.19 27.16
N PRO A 815 -22.35 -0.97 28.22
CA PRO A 815 -22.29 0.32 28.90
C PRO A 815 -21.65 1.40 28.02
N ALA A 816 -22.17 2.63 28.09
CA ALA A 816 -21.59 3.76 27.37
C ALA A 816 -20.15 4.04 27.85
N PRO A 817 -19.20 4.38 26.96
CA PRO A 817 -19.36 4.67 25.54
C PRO A 817 -19.07 3.48 24.58
N VAL A 818 -19.09 2.23 25.06
CA VAL A 818 -18.76 1.04 24.24
C VAL A 818 -19.78 0.88 23.11
N LYS A 819 -19.34 1.12 21.87
CA LYS A 819 -20.21 1.10 20.68
C LYS A 819 -19.65 0.22 19.58
N LEU A 820 -20.44 -0.75 19.12
CA LEU A 820 -20.16 -1.52 17.91
C LEU A 820 -20.55 -0.69 16.68
N LYS A 821 -19.78 -0.79 15.61
CA LYS A 821 -20.03 -0.11 14.34
C LYS A 821 -20.04 -1.12 13.20
N PHE A 822 -21.01 -1.00 12.30
CA PHE A 822 -20.91 -1.57 10.97
C PHE A 822 -19.80 -0.85 10.17
N GLU A 823 -18.79 -1.59 9.68
CA GLU A 823 -17.74 -1.02 8.81
C GLU A 823 -18.06 -1.22 7.32
N LYS A 824 -18.36 -2.45 6.91
CA LYS A 824 -18.37 -2.87 5.50
C LYS A 824 -19.00 -4.25 5.29
N VAL A 825 -19.24 -4.58 4.03
CA VAL A 825 -19.48 -5.96 3.56
C VAL A 825 -18.33 -6.38 2.64
N TYR A 826 -17.83 -7.62 2.79
CA TYR A 826 -17.03 -8.30 1.77
C TYR A 826 -17.92 -9.22 0.91
N LEU A 827 -17.78 -9.13 -0.42
CA LEU A 827 -18.48 -9.97 -1.37
C LEU A 827 -17.72 -10.10 -2.71
N PRO A 828 -16.98 -11.20 -2.98
CA PRO A 828 -16.67 -12.32 -2.10
C PRO A 828 -15.47 -12.03 -1.16
N CYS A 829 -15.10 -13.03 -0.34
CA CYS A 829 -13.97 -12.97 0.59
C CYS A 829 -13.17 -14.29 0.62
N VAL A 830 -11.90 -14.24 0.99
CA VAL A 830 -11.07 -15.39 1.40
C VAL A 830 -10.50 -15.10 2.79
N LEU A 831 -10.76 -16.00 3.75
CA LEU A 831 -10.09 -16.03 5.04
C LEU A 831 -9.03 -17.14 5.00
N MET A 832 -7.77 -16.82 5.29
CA MET A 832 -6.65 -17.78 5.17
C MET A 832 -6.11 -18.23 6.53
N ALA A 833 -5.86 -17.25 7.41
CA ALA A 833 -5.32 -17.45 8.76
C ALA A 833 -5.51 -16.16 9.57
N LYS A 834 -5.20 -16.20 10.88
CA LYS A 834 -5.14 -15.00 11.74
C LYS A 834 -4.39 -13.85 11.07
N LYS A 835 -5.06 -12.70 10.97
CA LYS A 835 -4.63 -11.45 10.32
C LYS A 835 -4.25 -11.58 8.83
N ARG A 836 -4.71 -12.63 8.13
CA ARG A 836 -4.50 -12.88 6.70
C ARG A 836 -5.82 -13.18 5.98
N TYR A 837 -6.34 -12.16 5.31
CA TYR A 837 -7.60 -12.24 4.56
C TYR A 837 -7.66 -11.19 3.44
N VAL A 838 -8.54 -11.40 2.47
CA VAL A 838 -8.73 -10.52 1.31
C VAL A 838 -10.17 -10.60 0.79
N GLY A 839 -10.74 -9.49 0.33
CA GLY A 839 -12.10 -9.45 -0.16
C GLY A 839 -12.42 -8.22 -1.02
N PHE A 840 -13.54 -8.29 -1.73
CA PHE A 840 -14.14 -7.15 -2.41
C PHE A 840 -15.05 -6.41 -1.43
N LYS A 841 -14.59 -5.24 -0.98
CA LYS A 841 -15.21 -4.37 0.02
C LYS A 841 -16.24 -3.44 -0.62
N PHE A 842 -17.40 -3.34 0.03
CA PHE A 842 -18.43 -2.32 -0.18
C PHE A 842 -18.65 -1.56 1.15
N GLU A 843 -18.71 -0.23 1.09
CA GLU A 843 -19.02 0.67 2.23
C GLU A 843 -20.46 1.21 2.19
N SER A 844 -21.08 1.24 1.01
CA SER A 844 -22.49 1.62 0.78
C SER A 844 -23.28 0.53 0.04
N PRO A 845 -24.60 0.40 0.27
CA PRO A 845 -25.47 -0.36 -0.62
C PRO A 845 -25.42 0.11 -2.09
N ASP A 846 -25.14 1.40 -2.32
CA ASP A 846 -25.10 2.00 -3.65
C ASP A 846 -23.78 1.75 -4.42
N ASP A 847 -22.75 1.24 -3.74
CA ASP A 847 -21.44 0.96 -4.35
C ASP A 847 -21.57 -0.09 -5.46
N SER A 848 -21.24 0.29 -6.69
CA SER A 848 -21.32 -0.55 -7.89
C SER A 848 -20.05 -1.37 -8.13
N GLU A 849 -18.89 -0.71 -8.16
CA GLU A 849 -17.58 -1.37 -8.24
C GLU A 849 -16.99 -1.60 -6.83
N PRO A 850 -16.48 -2.81 -6.52
CA PRO A 850 -15.88 -3.11 -5.23
C PRO A 850 -14.47 -2.56 -5.06
N THR A 851 -14.13 -2.15 -3.84
CA THR A 851 -12.74 -1.89 -3.44
C THR A 851 -12.03 -3.19 -3.10
N PHE A 852 -10.83 -3.43 -3.63
CA PHE A 852 -10.01 -4.58 -3.25
C PHE A 852 -9.29 -4.31 -1.92
N ASP A 853 -9.74 -4.96 -0.84
CA ASP A 853 -9.16 -4.81 0.50
C ASP A 853 -8.43 -6.10 0.90
N ALA A 854 -7.14 -6.00 1.21
CA ALA A 854 -6.25 -7.11 1.51
C ALA A 854 -5.44 -6.83 2.78
N LYS A 855 -5.43 -7.78 3.72
CA LYS A 855 -4.70 -7.67 5.01
C LYS A 855 -3.75 -8.84 5.18
N GLY A 856 -2.49 -8.56 5.51
CA GLY A 856 -1.45 -9.56 5.88
C GLY A 856 -0.99 -10.53 4.78
N ILE A 857 -1.69 -10.59 3.65
CA ILE A 857 -1.30 -11.35 2.45
C ILE A 857 -0.26 -10.61 1.61
N GLU A 858 0.35 -11.33 0.67
CA GLU A 858 1.56 -10.90 -0.02
C GLU A 858 1.38 -9.65 -0.92
N THR A 859 0.15 -9.31 -1.34
CA THR A 859 -0.15 -8.09 -2.13
C THR A 859 0.18 -6.78 -1.39
N VAL A 860 0.06 -6.76 -0.05
CA VAL A 860 0.32 -5.58 0.80
C VAL A 860 1.63 -5.70 1.60
N ARG A 861 2.40 -6.77 1.39
CA ARG A 861 3.68 -7.02 2.08
C ARG A 861 4.87 -6.44 1.30
N ARG A 862 5.91 -6.07 2.05
CA ARG A 862 7.14 -5.40 1.54
C ARG A 862 8.41 -6.22 1.73
N ASP A 863 8.28 -7.53 1.85
CA ASP A 863 9.39 -8.51 1.95
C ASP A 863 9.43 -9.52 0.77
N GLY A 864 8.49 -9.38 -0.16
CA GLY A 864 8.43 -10.05 -1.46
C GLY A 864 8.94 -9.17 -2.61
N ILE A 865 8.38 -9.38 -3.82
CA ILE A 865 8.73 -8.67 -5.06
C ILE A 865 7.48 -8.09 -5.76
N PRO A 866 7.58 -7.05 -6.59
CA PRO A 866 6.43 -6.48 -7.31
C PRO A 866 5.67 -7.48 -8.20
N ALA A 867 6.36 -8.42 -8.85
CA ALA A 867 5.74 -9.50 -9.63
C ALA A 867 4.76 -10.34 -8.80
N GLN A 868 5.15 -10.70 -7.58
CA GLN A 868 4.36 -11.51 -6.65
C GLN A 868 3.08 -10.80 -6.22
N GLN A 869 3.16 -9.49 -5.96
CA GLN A 869 2.01 -8.65 -5.63
C GLN A 869 1.04 -8.57 -6.81
N LYS A 870 1.53 -8.17 -7.99
CA LYS A 870 0.74 -8.07 -9.24
C LYS A 870 0.04 -9.37 -9.60
N MET A 871 0.77 -10.49 -9.54
CA MET A 871 0.25 -11.80 -9.88
C MET A 871 -0.82 -12.27 -8.89
N THR A 872 -0.57 -12.14 -7.58
CA THR A 872 -1.53 -12.54 -6.53
C THR A 872 -2.81 -11.70 -6.60
N GLU A 873 -2.67 -10.37 -6.77
CA GLU A 873 -3.81 -9.46 -6.91
C GLU A 873 -4.64 -9.76 -8.18
N THR A 874 -3.98 -10.07 -9.30
CA THR A 874 -4.66 -10.38 -10.57
C THR A 874 -5.39 -11.71 -10.51
N CYS A 875 -4.77 -12.77 -9.97
CA CYS A 875 -5.43 -14.07 -9.77
C CYS A 875 -6.66 -13.94 -8.88
N LEU A 876 -6.56 -13.19 -7.77
CA LEU A 876 -7.69 -12.91 -6.88
C LEU A 876 -8.79 -12.10 -7.58
N LYS A 877 -8.44 -11.09 -8.39
CA LYS A 877 -9.41 -10.27 -9.14
C LYS A 877 -10.12 -11.07 -10.25
N ILE A 878 -9.47 -12.06 -10.85
CA ILE A 878 -10.12 -13.00 -11.79
C ILE A 878 -11.10 -13.90 -11.00
N LEU A 879 -10.64 -14.55 -9.92
CA LEU A 879 -11.46 -15.41 -9.07
C LEU A 879 -12.71 -14.67 -8.54
N PHE A 880 -12.55 -13.44 -8.04
CA PHE A 880 -13.64 -12.69 -7.41
C PHE A 880 -14.66 -12.14 -8.42
N ARG A 881 -14.27 -11.91 -9.69
CA ARG A 881 -15.15 -11.39 -10.75
C ARG A 881 -15.81 -12.47 -11.62
N THR A 882 -15.22 -13.67 -11.68
CA THR A 882 -15.65 -14.72 -12.64
C THR A 882 -15.86 -16.09 -12.04
N GLN A 883 -15.32 -16.35 -10.84
CA GLN A 883 -15.32 -17.65 -10.15
C GLN A 883 -14.69 -18.79 -10.96
N ASP A 884 -13.97 -18.46 -12.05
CA ASP A 884 -13.46 -19.39 -13.04
C ASP A 884 -11.96 -19.65 -12.87
N LEU A 885 -11.63 -20.90 -12.57
CA LEU A 885 -10.29 -21.39 -12.31
C LEU A 885 -9.49 -21.67 -13.59
N SER A 886 -10.13 -21.97 -14.73
CA SER A 886 -9.45 -22.07 -16.03
C SER A 886 -8.88 -20.71 -16.44
N LYS A 887 -9.63 -19.62 -16.21
CA LYS A 887 -9.15 -18.24 -16.46
C LYS A 887 -7.95 -17.88 -15.57
N VAL A 888 -7.91 -18.36 -14.31
CA VAL A 888 -6.74 -18.20 -13.42
C VAL A 888 -5.56 -19.05 -13.90
N LYS A 889 -5.76 -20.35 -14.16
CA LYS A 889 -4.73 -21.29 -14.63
C LYS A 889 -4.04 -20.78 -15.90
N LYS A 890 -4.82 -20.30 -16.88
CA LYS A 890 -4.30 -19.67 -18.11
C LYS A 890 -3.42 -18.46 -17.83
N TYR A 891 -3.86 -17.54 -16.95
CA TYR A 891 -3.06 -16.37 -16.57
C TYR A 891 -1.74 -16.76 -15.87
N CYS A 892 -1.77 -17.81 -15.03
CA CYS A 892 -0.56 -18.38 -14.44
C CYS A 892 0.39 -18.94 -15.50
N TYR A 893 -0.11 -19.75 -16.45
CA TYR A 893 0.68 -20.33 -17.55
C TYR A 893 1.33 -19.25 -18.42
N GLU A 894 0.56 -18.23 -18.83
CA GLU A 894 1.09 -17.10 -19.61
C GLU A 894 2.16 -16.32 -18.85
N SER A 895 2.01 -16.18 -17.53
CA SER A 895 2.98 -15.47 -16.68
C SER A 895 4.26 -16.28 -16.47
N TRP A 896 4.15 -17.56 -16.13
CA TRP A 896 5.30 -18.45 -15.92
C TRP A 896 6.10 -18.68 -17.20
N THR A 897 5.42 -18.84 -18.35
CA THR A 897 6.07 -18.97 -19.66
C THR A 897 6.95 -17.74 -19.96
N ARG A 898 6.42 -16.52 -19.80
CA ARG A 898 7.19 -15.28 -19.99
C ARG A 898 8.39 -15.17 -19.04
N ILE A 899 8.31 -15.72 -17.83
CA ILE A 899 9.41 -15.73 -16.85
C ILE A 899 10.50 -16.74 -17.26
N LEU A 900 10.12 -17.96 -17.66
CA LEU A 900 11.05 -19.00 -18.13
C LEU A 900 11.78 -18.58 -19.42
N GLU A 901 11.10 -17.86 -20.32
CA GLU A 901 11.68 -17.32 -21.55
C GLU A 901 12.47 -16.01 -21.35
N ASN A 902 12.67 -15.56 -20.10
CA ASN A 902 13.32 -14.27 -19.76
C ASN A 902 12.68 -13.04 -20.45
N ARG A 903 11.38 -13.11 -20.79
CA ARG A 903 10.59 -12.04 -21.45
C ARG A 903 9.94 -11.06 -20.47
N VAL A 904 10.50 -10.92 -19.26
CA VAL A 904 10.04 -10.02 -18.21
C VAL A 904 11.02 -8.86 -17.98
N SER A 905 10.63 -7.89 -17.14
CA SER A 905 11.49 -6.79 -16.71
C SER A 905 12.09 -7.11 -15.33
N PRO A 906 13.43 -7.08 -15.15
CA PRO A 906 14.06 -7.38 -13.86
C PRO A 906 13.59 -6.49 -12.71
N HIS A 907 13.12 -5.27 -12.99
CA HIS A 907 12.47 -4.36 -12.04
C HIS A 907 11.43 -5.06 -11.15
N ASP A 908 10.59 -5.93 -11.74
CA ASP A 908 9.50 -6.59 -11.03
C ASP A 908 9.98 -7.76 -10.14
N PHE A 909 11.28 -8.07 -10.16
CA PHE A 909 11.94 -9.19 -9.44
C PHE A 909 12.94 -8.73 -8.36
N ILE A 910 13.10 -7.41 -8.19
CA ILE A 910 13.93 -6.83 -7.13
C ILE A 910 13.27 -7.02 -5.77
N PHE A 911 14.00 -7.62 -4.82
CA PHE A 911 13.68 -7.56 -3.40
C PHE A 911 14.32 -6.30 -2.79
N ALA A 912 13.62 -5.63 -1.88
CA ALA A 912 14.17 -4.52 -1.08
C ALA A 912 13.87 -4.77 0.40
N LYS A 913 14.89 -5.05 1.22
CA LYS A 913 14.74 -5.46 2.63
C LYS A 913 15.59 -4.60 3.56
N GLU A 914 15.06 -4.32 4.76
CA GLU A 914 15.78 -3.51 5.76
C GLU A 914 17.05 -4.22 6.24
N VAL A 915 18.19 -3.56 6.06
CA VAL A 915 19.51 -3.97 6.58
C VAL A 915 19.81 -3.22 7.87
N LYS A 916 20.27 -3.94 8.89
CA LYS A 916 20.59 -3.41 10.23
C LYS A 916 21.98 -3.87 10.63
N MET A 917 23.00 -3.28 10.00
CA MET A 917 24.42 -3.57 10.27
C MET A 917 24.72 -3.54 11.78
N GLY A 918 25.62 -4.42 12.22
CA GLY A 918 25.94 -4.61 13.64
C GLY A 918 24.85 -5.24 14.53
N THR A 919 23.73 -5.76 13.97
CA THR A 919 22.67 -6.44 14.78
C THR A 919 22.43 -7.92 14.46
N TYR A 920 23.12 -8.47 13.45
CA TYR A 920 23.04 -9.88 13.10
C TYR A 920 24.05 -10.71 13.91
N SER A 921 23.86 -12.03 13.99
CA SER A 921 24.76 -12.94 14.70
C SER A 921 25.54 -13.82 13.72
N ASP A 922 26.84 -13.91 13.93
CA ASP A 922 27.81 -14.63 13.08
C ASP A 922 27.57 -16.16 13.02
N LYS A 923 26.70 -16.68 13.89
CA LYS A 923 26.33 -18.10 13.98
C LYS A 923 25.40 -18.56 12.85
N VAL A 924 24.82 -17.65 12.07
CA VAL A 924 23.84 -17.96 11.02
C VAL A 924 24.20 -17.18 9.75
N PRO A 925 24.14 -17.79 8.55
CA PRO A 925 24.39 -17.07 7.30
C PRO A 925 23.54 -15.78 7.21
N PRO A 926 24.15 -14.62 6.93
CA PRO A 926 23.44 -13.34 6.93
C PRO A 926 22.36 -13.29 5.83
N PRO A 927 21.28 -12.51 6.01
CA PRO A 927 20.26 -12.34 4.98
C PRO A 927 20.85 -11.81 3.66
N PRO A 928 20.36 -12.21 2.47
CA PRO A 928 20.92 -11.83 1.18
C PRO A 928 21.23 -10.34 0.99
N GLY A 929 20.34 -9.44 1.41
CA GLY A 929 20.57 -7.99 1.32
C GLY A 929 21.73 -7.48 2.21
N VAL A 930 22.04 -8.16 3.31
CA VAL A 930 23.18 -7.86 4.19
C VAL A 930 24.48 -8.31 3.54
N THR A 931 24.48 -9.41 2.79
CA THR A 931 25.66 -9.86 2.02
C THR A 931 25.92 -8.96 0.82
N VAL A 932 24.87 -8.49 0.13
CA VAL A 932 25.00 -7.49 -0.94
C VAL A 932 25.50 -6.15 -0.39
N ALA A 933 25.03 -5.74 0.79
CA ALA A 933 25.57 -4.58 1.51
C ALA A 933 27.05 -4.74 1.85
N ALA A 934 27.41 -5.80 2.59
CA ALA A 934 28.80 -6.05 2.99
C ALA A 934 29.76 -6.15 1.79
N ARG A 935 29.32 -6.71 0.64
CA ARG A 935 30.11 -6.74 -0.60
C ARG A 935 30.35 -5.32 -1.15
N ARG A 936 29.36 -4.43 -1.09
CA ARG A 936 29.54 -3.01 -1.47
C ARG A 936 30.51 -2.31 -0.54
N THR A 937 30.29 -2.38 0.78
CA THR A 937 31.15 -1.76 1.79
C THR A 937 32.59 -2.30 1.79
N THR A 938 32.81 -3.52 1.26
CA THR A 938 34.15 -4.08 1.02
C THR A 938 34.83 -3.51 -0.23
N ASN A 939 34.05 -3.12 -1.25
CA ASN A 939 34.56 -2.51 -2.48
C ASN A 939 34.76 -0.98 -2.34
N ASP A 940 33.87 -0.33 -1.59
CA ASP A 940 33.87 1.10 -1.26
C ASP A 940 33.39 1.26 0.19
N PRO A 941 34.26 1.61 1.15
CA PRO A 941 33.87 1.83 2.54
C PRO A 941 32.78 2.89 2.76
N MET A 942 32.59 3.80 1.81
CA MET A 942 31.55 4.84 1.89
C MET A 942 30.15 4.32 1.49
N ASP A 943 30.03 3.18 0.79
CA ASP A 943 28.74 2.49 0.51
C ASP A 943 28.36 1.55 1.67
N GLU A 944 28.35 2.06 2.91
CA GLU A 944 27.66 1.41 4.05
C GLU A 944 26.20 1.90 4.13
N PRO A 945 25.20 1.02 4.01
CA PRO A 945 23.80 1.42 4.07
C PRO A 945 23.37 1.83 5.47
N GLN A 946 22.55 2.88 5.54
CA GLN A 946 22.12 3.48 6.79
C GLN A 946 21.22 2.55 7.62
N TYR A 947 21.12 2.79 8.93
CA TYR A 947 20.44 1.85 9.85
C TYR A 947 18.94 1.64 9.52
N GLY A 948 18.62 0.46 8.98
CA GLY A 948 17.29 0.07 8.54
C GLY A 948 16.95 0.49 7.10
N GLU A 949 17.91 0.96 6.32
CA GLU A 949 17.78 1.22 4.88
C GLU A 949 17.41 -0.06 4.11
N ARG A 950 16.71 0.08 2.99
CA ARG A 950 16.18 -1.03 2.18
C ARG A 950 17.09 -1.35 1.00
N VAL A 951 18.11 -2.17 1.25
CA VAL A 951 19.07 -2.58 0.20
C VAL A 951 18.38 -3.42 -0.88
N PRO A 952 18.46 -3.02 -2.16
CA PRO A 952 17.87 -3.74 -3.28
C PRO A 952 18.78 -4.88 -3.77
N TYR A 953 18.21 -6.05 -4.01
CA TYR A 953 18.93 -7.22 -4.54
C TYR A 953 18.04 -8.11 -5.42
N VAL A 954 18.67 -8.90 -6.30
CA VAL A 954 18.04 -9.92 -7.14
C VAL A 954 18.70 -11.28 -6.90
N ILE A 955 17.99 -12.36 -7.24
CA ILE A 955 18.47 -13.74 -7.09
C ILE A 955 18.82 -14.34 -8.45
N MET A 956 20.09 -14.69 -8.59
CA MET A 956 20.68 -15.22 -9.81
C MET A 956 20.46 -16.72 -9.95
N ARG A 957 20.50 -17.21 -11.19
CA ARG A 957 20.86 -18.60 -11.46
C ARG A 957 22.31 -18.81 -11.00
N GLY A 958 22.54 -19.92 -10.31
CA GLY A 958 23.86 -20.40 -9.91
C GLY A 958 23.85 -21.92 -9.93
N ASP A 959 25.03 -22.52 -9.74
CA ASP A 959 25.22 -23.97 -9.85
C ASP A 959 24.37 -24.75 -8.82
N PRO A 960 24.10 -26.05 -9.03
CA PRO A 960 23.45 -26.90 -8.03
C PRO A 960 24.08 -26.76 -6.63
N ASP A 961 23.24 -26.83 -5.60
CA ASP A 961 23.59 -26.68 -4.18
C ASP A 961 24.26 -25.36 -3.75
N THR A 962 24.43 -24.37 -4.65
CA THR A 962 24.89 -23.02 -4.27
C THR A 962 23.89 -22.34 -3.33
N ARG A 963 24.39 -21.71 -2.25
CA ARG A 963 23.52 -21.10 -1.23
C ARG A 963 22.82 -19.87 -1.81
N LEU A 964 21.56 -19.67 -1.42
CA LEU A 964 20.74 -18.51 -1.84
C LEU A 964 21.40 -17.16 -1.55
N VAL A 965 22.26 -17.09 -0.52
CA VAL A 965 22.99 -15.89 -0.10
C VAL A 965 24.12 -15.53 -1.07
N ASP A 966 24.83 -16.53 -1.61
CA ASP A 966 25.95 -16.32 -2.53
C ASP A 966 25.44 -15.90 -3.93
N ARG A 967 24.30 -16.48 -4.32
CA ARG A 967 23.52 -16.17 -5.53
C ARG A 967 22.85 -14.78 -5.52
N ALA A 968 23.04 -13.97 -4.47
CA ALA A 968 22.48 -12.63 -4.37
C ALA A 968 23.44 -11.58 -4.95
N VAL A 969 22.90 -10.71 -5.79
CA VAL A 969 23.64 -9.60 -6.43
C VAL A 969 22.82 -8.31 -6.40
N SER A 970 23.51 -7.19 -6.58
CA SER A 970 22.85 -5.90 -6.81
C SER A 970 22.14 -5.86 -8.18
N PRO A 971 21.08 -5.04 -8.37
CA PRO A 971 20.45 -4.90 -9.68
C PRO A 971 21.37 -4.31 -10.76
N GLY A 972 22.36 -3.48 -10.39
CA GLY A 972 23.36 -2.96 -11.32
C GLY A 972 24.24 -4.06 -11.91
N GLU A 973 24.76 -4.96 -11.06
CA GLU A 973 25.51 -6.15 -11.50
C GLU A 973 24.77 -7.02 -12.51
N LEU A 974 23.44 -7.06 -12.48
CA LEU A 974 22.60 -7.79 -13.44
C LEU A 974 22.45 -7.03 -14.77
N ILE A 975 22.44 -5.68 -14.72
CA ILE A 975 22.31 -4.82 -15.89
C ILE A 975 23.62 -4.77 -16.69
N ASP A 976 24.77 -4.75 -16.00
CA ASP A 976 26.07 -4.52 -16.61
C ASP A 976 26.81 -5.82 -17.02
N ASN A 977 26.28 -7.00 -16.69
CA ASN A 977 26.85 -8.29 -17.09
C ASN A 977 25.81 -9.15 -17.83
N SER A 978 26.01 -9.33 -19.13
CA SER A 978 25.10 -10.05 -20.03
C SER A 978 25.01 -11.57 -19.79
N GLN A 979 25.98 -12.18 -19.09
CA GLN A 979 25.95 -13.60 -18.71
C GLN A 979 25.08 -13.83 -17.46
N LYS A 980 24.82 -12.80 -16.65
CA LYS A 980 24.01 -12.90 -15.43
C LYS A 980 22.50 -12.98 -15.77
N GLN A 981 21.83 -14.08 -15.41
CA GLN A 981 20.38 -14.28 -15.61
C GLN A 981 19.63 -14.63 -14.31
N LEU A 982 18.39 -14.14 -14.17
CA LEU A 982 17.50 -14.41 -13.04
C LEU A 982 17.17 -15.92 -12.93
N ASP A 983 17.11 -16.45 -11.70
CA ASP A 983 16.63 -17.83 -11.50
C ASP A 983 15.09 -17.90 -11.55
N ALA A 984 14.57 -18.05 -12.77
CA ALA A 984 13.16 -18.25 -13.05
C ALA A 984 12.53 -19.38 -12.22
N VAL A 985 13.25 -20.49 -11.99
CA VAL A 985 12.73 -21.66 -11.25
C VAL A 985 12.62 -21.34 -9.76
N TYR A 986 13.62 -20.67 -9.17
CA TYR A 986 13.53 -20.15 -7.81
C TYR A 986 12.37 -19.17 -7.65
N TYR A 987 12.27 -18.17 -8.53
CA TYR A 987 11.22 -17.16 -8.42
C TYR A 987 9.82 -17.78 -8.55
N ILE A 988 9.59 -18.69 -9.50
CA ILE A 988 8.30 -19.38 -9.63
C ILE A 988 8.02 -20.28 -8.41
N SER A 989 8.91 -21.22 -8.10
CA SER A 989 8.66 -22.28 -7.08
C SER A 989 8.74 -21.81 -5.63
N ARG A 990 9.55 -20.80 -5.31
CA ARG A 990 9.78 -20.32 -3.94
C ARG A 990 9.11 -18.97 -3.64
N VAL A 991 8.74 -18.18 -4.65
CA VAL A 991 8.17 -16.83 -4.46
C VAL A 991 6.74 -16.73 -4.99
N LEU A 992 6.46 -17.17 -6.22
CA LEU A 992 5.15 -16.98 -6.86
C LEU A 992 4.11 -18.05 -6.51
N ILE A 993 4.49 -19.33 -6.49
CA ILE A 993 3.55 -20.43 -6.15
C ILE A 993 3.09 -20.39 -4.68
N PRO A 994 3.97 -20.27 -3.66
CA PRO A 994 3.55 -20.39 -2.26
C PRO A 994 2.47 -19.41 -1.72
N PRO A 995 2.29 -18.16 -2.20
CA PRO A 995 1.13 -17.35 -1.85
C PRO A 995 -0.15 -17.79 -2.59
N LEU A 996 -0.06 -18.15 -3.87
CA LEU A 996 -1.18 -18.61 -4.67
C LEU A 996 -1.71 -19.95 -4.15
N GLU A 997 -0.82 -20.91 -3.89
CA GLU A 997 -1.09 -22.23 -3.30
C GLU A 997 -1.90 -22.11 -2.00
N ARG A 998 -1.53 -21.21 -1.09
CA ARG A 998 -2.28 -20.94 0.17
C ARG A 998 -3.68 -20.35 -0.04
N ILE A 999 -3.95 -19.69 -1.17
CA ILE A 999 -5.26 -19.11 -1.49
C ILE A 999 -6.11 -20.16 -2.20
N PHE A 1000 -5.59 -20.75 -3.26
CA PHE A 1000 -6.34 -21.62 -4.16
C PHE A 1000 -6.55 -23.03 -3.61
N ASN A 1001 -5.74 -23.49 -2.65
CA ASN A 1001 -6.06 -24.70 -1.88
C ASN A 1001 -7.36 -24.57 -1.07
N LEU A 1002 -7.72 -23.37 -0.60
CA LEU A 1002 -9.01 -23.07 0.07
C LEU A 1002 -10.20 -23.02 -0.90
N VAL A 1003 -9.92 -23.20 -2.20
CA VAL A 1003 -10.85 -23.22 -3.33
C VAL A 1003 -10.84 -24.60 -4.01
N GLY A 1004 -9.97 -25.53 -3.59
CA GLY A 1004 -9.81 -26.85 -4.20
C GLY A 1004 -8.86 -26.92 -5.40
N ALA A 1005 -8.18 -25.82 -5.77
CA ALA A 1005 -7.29 -25.74 -6.93
C ALA A 1005 -5.80 -25.89 -6.57
N ASP A 1006 -5.06 -26.73 -7.31
CA ASP A 1006 -3.64 -27.01 -7.06
C ASP A 1006 -2.71 -26.20 -7.98
N VAL A 1007 -2.19 -25.09 -7.47
CA VAL A 1007 -1.30 -24.19 -8.24
C VAL A 1007 0.08 -24.81 -8.49
N ARG A 1008 0.47 -25.86 -7.74
CA ARG A 1008 1.74 -26.56 -7.94
C ARG A 1008 1.61 -27.58 -9.06
N SER A 1009 0.55 -28.40 -9.05
CA SER A 1009 0.26 -29.31 -10.19
C SER A 1009 0.16 -28.49 -11.47
N TRP A 1010 -0.55 -27.36 -11.48
CA TRP A 1010 -0.61 -26.47 -12.63
C TRP A 1010 0.76 -26.07 -13.20
N TYR A 1011 1.76 -25.81 -12.36
CA TYR A 1011 3.12 -25.50 -12.85
C TYR A 1011 3.86 -26.75 -13.34
N ASP A 1012 3.59 -27.91 -12.74
CA ASP A 1012 4.25 -29.16 -13.08
C ASP A 1012 3.67 -29.86 -14.31
N ASP A 1013 2.36 -29.75 -14.52
CA ASP A 1013 1.58 -30.15 -15.70
C ASP A 1013 1.77 -29.17 -16.88
N MET A 1014 2.26 -27.95 -16.64
CA MET A 1014 2.51 -26.97 -17.70
C MET A 1014 3.57 -27.49 -18.67
N PRO A 1015 3.41 -27.33 -20.00
CA PRO A 1015 4.42 -27.64 -21.00
C PRO A 1015 5.72 -26.81 -20.81
N LYS A 1016 6.59 -27.28 -19.93
CA LYS A 1016 7.95 -26.78 -19.74
C LYS A 1016 8.75 -27.11 -20.99
N ALA A 1017 8.95 -26.11 -21.85
CA ALA A 1017 9.85 -26.23 -22.99
C ALA A 1017 11.27 -26.49 -22.48
N LEU A 1018 11.67 -27.77 -22.44
CA LEU A 1018 13.01 -28.25 -22.08
C LEU A 1018 14.02 -27.85 -23.16
N ARG A 1019 14.32 -26.55 -23.20
CA ARG A 1019 15.49 -26.01 -23.89
C ARG A 1019 16.69 -26.27 -22.99
N ALA A 1020 17.52 -27.23 -23.39
CA ALA A 1020 18.87 -27.36 -22.88
C ALA A 1020 19.60 -26.02 -23.04
N ASP A 1021 20.57 -25.75 -22.17
CA ASP A 1021 21.10 -24.41 -21.97
C ASP A 1021 21.75 -23.81 -23.23
N GLN A 1022 21.04 -22.87 -23.85
CA GLN A 1022 21.47 -22.04 -24.97
C GLN A 1022 20.96 -20.60 -24.76
N PRO A 1023 21.71 -19.58 -25.21
CA PRO A 1023 21.36 -18.17 -24.99
C PRO A 1023 20.05 -17.75 -25.68
N LEU A 1024 19.20 -17.04 -24.95
CA LEU A 1024 17.86 -16.59 -25.38
C LEU A 1024 17.89 -15.35 -26.29
N ASP A 1025 18.53 -15.47 -27.45
CA ASP A 1025 18.22 -14.74 -28.69
C ASP A 1025 18.86 -15.54 -29.86
N PRO A 1026 18.18 -15.78 -31.00
CA PRO A 1026 18.80 -16.40 -32.19
C PRO A 1026 19.94 -15.57 -32.81
N ILE A 1027 20.11 -14.33 -32.33
CA ILE A 1027 21.18 -13.39 -32.71
C ILE A 1027 22.44 -13.58 -31.85
N SER A 1028 22.45 -14.59 -30.95
CA SER A 1028 23.61 -14.94 -30.15
C SER A 1028 24.58 -15.81 -30.96
N LEU A 1029 25.56 -15.13 -31.58
CA LEU A 1029 26.70 -15.65 -32.35
C LEU A 1029 26.35 -16.19 -33.75
N SER A 1030 26.93 -15.55 -34.78
CA SER A 1030 27.01 -16.03 -36.16
C SER A 1030 28.44 -16.49 -36.47
N PRO A 1031 28.66 -17.61 -37.18
CA PRO A 1031 29.98 -18.23 -37.34
C PRO A 1031 30.80 -17.64 -38.51
N ARG A 1032 31.07 -16.33 -38.52
CA ARG A 1032 32.09 -15.73 -39.42
C ARG A 1032 33.37 -15.36 -38.65
N ARG A 1033 34.53 -15.64 -39.26
CA ARG A 1033 35.85 -15.66 -38.61
C ARG A 1033 36.28 -14.28 -38.09
N VAL A 1034 36.14 -14.06 -36.78
CA VAL A 1034 36.87 -12.97 -36.09
C VAL A 1034 38.37 -13.20 -36.26
N LYS A 1035 39.07 -12.26 -36.92
CA LYS A 1035 40.52 -12.32 -37.08
C LYS A 1035 41.19 -12.21 -35.71
N LYS A 1036 42.11 -13.11 -35.40
CA LYS A 1036 42.86 -13.12 -34.13
C LYS A 1036 43.56 -11.78 -33.90
N TYR A 1037 43.10 -11.02 -32.90
CA TYR A 1037 43.87 -9.95 -32.28
C TYR A 1037 44.04 -10.25 -30.78
N THR A 1038 45.31 -10.24 -30.36
CA THR A 1038 45.87 -10.12 -29.00
C THR A 1038 44.95 -10.43 -27.80
N ALA A 1039 45.34 -11.46 -27.04
CA ALA A 1039 44.61 -11.93 -25.87
C ALA A 1039 44.42 -10.87 -24.77
N ALA A 1040 43.18 -10.78 -24.25
CA ALA A 1040 42.89 -10.33 -22.90
C ALA A 1040 42.51 -11.57 -22.07
N THR A 1041 43.26 -11.85 -21.00
CA THR A 1041 43.09 -13.07 -20.19
C THR A 1041 41.94 -12.91 -19.19
N ASN A 1042 40.71 -13.32 -19.55
CA ASN A 1042 39.63 -13.61 -18.59
C ASN A 1042 38.38 -14.35 -19.15
N ALA A 1043 38.45 -14.99 -20.33
CA ALA A 1043 37.34 -15.80 -20.87
C ALA A 1043 37.39 -17.24 -20.34
N PHE A 1044 36.39 -17.64 -19.53
CA PHE A 1044 36.43 -18.89 -18.75
C PHE A 1044 35.07 -19.60 -18.58
N LYS A 1045 34.14 -19.51 -19.54
CA LYS A 1045 32.86 -20.26 -19.50
C LYS A 1045 32.51 -20.96 -20.81
N ILE A 1046 32.07 -22.21 -20.68
CA ILE A 1046 31.65 -23.09 -21.80
C ILE A 1046 30.46 -22.47 -22.57
N GLU A 1047 29.63 -21.67 -21.90
CA GLU A 1047 28.50 -20.94 -22.47
C GLU A 1047 28.88 -20.07 -23.70
N GLU A 1048 30.12 -19.54 -23.75
CA GLU A 1048 30.61 -18.72 -24.87
C GLU A 1048 30.94 -19.54 -26.14
N HIS A 1049 30.97 -20.87 -26.04
CA HIS A 1049 31.20 -21.78 -27.17
C HIS A 1049 29.90 -22.32 -27.79
N PHE A 1050 28.72 -22.10 -27.20
CA PHE A 1050 27.44 -22.58 -27.72
C PHE A 1050 26.78 -21.57 -28.66
N LEU A 1051 27.12 -21.69 -29.95
CA LEU A 1051 26.39 -21.05 -31.06
C LEU A 1051 24.88 -21.38 -31.00
N SER A 1052 24.03 -20.41 -31.37
CA SER A 1052 22.58 -20.63 -31.47
C SER A 1052 22.26 -21.45 -32.72
N SER A 1053 21.80 -22.69 -32.54
CA SER A 1053 21.57 -23.64 -33.64
C SER A 1053 20.22 -23.44 -34.37
N HIS A 1054 19.75 -22.20 -34.50
CA HIS A 1054 18.41 -21.88 -35.02
C HIS A 1054 18.40 -20.69 -35.99
N CYS A 1055 17.60 -20.78 -37.04
CA CYS A 1055 17.46 -19.78 -38.08
C CYS A 1055 16.86 -18.49 -37.51
N ILE A 1056 17.52 -17.36 -37.77
CA ILE A 1056 17.09 -16.03 -37.31
C ILE A 1056 15.70 -15.70 -37.85
N ASN A 1057 15.37 -16.06 -39.10
CA ASN A 1057 14.06 -15.83 -39.71
C ASN A 1057 13.00 -16.87 -39.24
N CYS A 1058 13.01 -18.08 -39.81
CA CYS A 1058 11.95 -19.08 -39.63
C CYS A 1058 12.06 -19.94 -38.34
N ARG A 1059 13.20 -19.91 -37.64
CA ARG A 1059 13.54 -20.73 -36.45
C ARG A 1059 13.70 -22.25 -36.68
N ALA A 1060 13.82 -22.70 -37.93
CA ALA A 1060 14.31 -24.06 -38.23
C ALA A 1060 15.74 -24.25 -37.69
N LEU A 1061 16.19 -25.49 -37.50
CA LEU A 1061 17.55 -25.78 -37.02
C LEU A 1061 18.59 -25.48 -38.12
N THR A 1062 19.67 -24.77 -37.77
CA THR A 1062 20.80 -24.45 -38.67
C THR A 1062 22.02 -24.05 -37.84
N LEU A 1063 23.22 -24.28 -38.35
CA LEU A 1063 24.47 -23.82 -37.72
C LEU A 1063 24.94 -22.45 -38.25
N GLU A 1064 24.35 -21.94 -39.34
CA GLU A 1064 24.84 -20.75 -40.06
C GLU A 1064 23.97 -19.49 -39.86
N GLY A 1065 23.08 -19.48 -38.86
CA GLY A 1065 22.18 -18.35 -38.56
C GLY A 1065 21.00 -18.20 -39.53
N LEU A 1066 21.12 -18.65 -40.78
CA LEU A 1066 20.00 -18.88 -41.70
C LEU A 1066 19.97 -20.36 -42.13
N CYS A 1067 18.78 -20.91 -42.39
CA CYS A 1067 18.64 -22.24 -43.00
C CYS A 1067 18.56 -22.11 -44.53
N ASP A 1068 18.77 -23.20 -45.23
CA ASP A 1068 18.84 -23.22 -46.70
C ASP A 1068 17.52 -22.72 -47.34
N ASP A 1069 16.37 -23.03 -46.76
CA ASP A 1069 15.06 -22.50 -47.20
C ASP A 1069 15.01 -20.96 -47.20
N CYS A 1070 15.61 -20.33 -46.19
CA CYS A 1070 15.68 -18.86 -46.06
C CYS A 1070 16.83 -18.24 -46.86
N ARG A 1071 17.83 -19.03 -47.29
CA ARG A 1071 18.80 -18.59 -48.31
C ARG A 1071 18.21 -18.69 -49.72
N ALA A 1072 17.33 -19.66 -49.97
CA ALA A 1072 16.69 -19.91 -51.26
C ALA A 1072 15.58 -18.89 -51.62
N ASP A 1073 14.87 -18.35 -50.62
CA ASP A 1073 14.01 -17.16 -50.78
C ASP A 1073 14.61 -15.96 -50.04
N PRO A 1074 15.52 -15.20 -50.68
CA PRO A 1074 16.09 -13.99 -50.10
C PRO A 1074 15.06 -12.87 -50.00
N ILE A 1075 14.03 -12.80 -50.86
CA ILE A 1075 13.10 -11.67 -50.90
C ILE A 1075 12.20 -11.66 -49.66
N THR A 1076 11.58 -12.80 -49.31
CA THR A 1076 10.76 -12.85 -48.08
C THR A 1076 11.63 -12.84 -46.83
N THR A 1077 12.86 -13.37 -46.89
CA THR A 1077 13.81 -13.36 -45.78
C THR A 1077 14.31 -11.95 -45.47
N ILE A 1078 14.78 -11.18 -46.47
CA ILE A 1078 15.17 -9.77 -46.31
C ILE A 1078 13.98 -8.96 -45.77
N SER A 1079 12.76 -9.16 -46.30
CA SER A 1079 11.55 -8.49 -45.79
C SER A 1079 11.30 -8.79 -44.29
N GLY A 1080 11.43 -10.06 -43.88
CA GLY A 1080 11.29 -10.49 -42.49
C GLY A 1080 12.39 -9.94 -41.56
N LEU A 1081 13.63 -9.86 -42.04
CA LEU A 1081 14.78 -9.32 -41.32
C LEU A 1081 14.68 -7.80 -41.16
N LEU A 1082 14.42 -7.05 -42.25
CA LEU A 1082 14.25 -5.59 -42.24
C LEU A 1082 13.04 -5.16 -41.39
N SER A 1083 11.93 -5.91 -41.43
CA SER A 1083 10.77 -5.67 -40.57
C SER A 1083 11.14 -5.76 -39.08
N ARG A 1084 11.98 -6.73 -38.70
CA ARG A 1084 12.46 -6.91 -37.33
C ARG A 1084 13.50 -5.87 -36.91
N LEU A 1085 14.41 -5.50 -37.82
CA LEU A 1085 15.36 -4.41 -37.63
C LEU A 1085 14.60 -3.11 -37.32
N ARG A 1086 13.70 -2.70 -38.22
CA ARG A 1086 12.90 -1.48 -38.08
C ARG A 1086 12.06 -1.43 -36.81
N VAL A 1087 11.38 -2.52 -36.45
CA VAL A 1087 10.59 -2.60 -35.20
C VAL A 1087 11.45 -2.40 -33.96
N ALA A 1088 12.72 -2.84 -33.99
CA ALA A 1088 13.65 -2.66 -32.88
C ALA A 1088 14.33 -1.27 -32.88
N GLU A 1089 14.63 -0.70 -34.05
CA GLU A 1089 15.12 0.69 -34.22
C GLU A 1089 14.08 1.72 -33.79
N ASP A 1090 12.83 1.58 -34.28
CA ASP A 1090 11.69 2.40 -33.87
C ASP A 1090 11.52 2.32 -32.34
N ARG A 1091 11.69 1.13 -31.75
CA ARG A 1091 11.62 0.92 -30.30
C ARG A 1091 12.80 1.54 -29.55
N LEU A 1092 14.02 1.51 -30.09
CA LEU A 1092 15.19 2.18 -29.50
C LEU A 1092 14.96 3.69 -29.46
N ARG A 1093 14.54 4.27 -30.59
CA ARG A 1093 14.24 5.70 -30.73
C ARG A 1093 13.13 6.15 -29.79
N ASP A 1094 12.03 5.39 -29.69
CA ASP A 1094 10.93 5.64 -28.73
C ASP A 1094 11.47 5.75 -27.29
N VAL A 1095 12.27 4.77 -26.85
CA VAL A 1095 12.77 4.69 -25.47
C VAL A 1095 13.81 5.77 -25.20
N GLN A 1096 14.73 6.02 -26.14
CA GLN A 1096 15.72 7.09 -26.04
C GLN A 1096 15.05 8.47 -25.94
N LEU A 1097 14.01 8.75 -26.74
CA LEU A 1097 13.28 10.01 -26.71
C LEU A 1097 12.54 10.24 -25.37
N ILE A 1098 11.93 9.19 -24.81
CA ILE A 1098 11.31 9.24 -23.47
C ILE A 1098 12.37 9.50 -22.41
N CYS A 1099 13.52 8.84 -22.50
CA CYS A 1099 14.62 9.00 -21.55
C CYS A 1099 15.28 10.39 -21.64
N SER A 1100 15.57 10.92 -22.83
CA SER A 1100 16.18 12.23 -23.00
C SER A 1100 15.24 13.36 -22.59
N SER A 1101 13.95 13.27 -22.95
CA SER A 1101 12.90 14.18 -22.48
C SER A 1101 12.79 14.23 -20.95
N CYS A 1102 12.87 13.07 -20.29
CA CYS A 1102 12.85 12.99 -18.82
C CYS A 1102 14.13 13.55 -18.15
N CYS A 1103 15.26 13.53 -18.84
CA CYS A 1103 16.56 13.97 -18.29
C CYS A 1103 16.92 15.42 -18.66
N GLY A 1104 16.28 16.00 -19.68
CA GLY A 1104 16.67 17.28 -20.27
C GLY A 1104 17.89 17.18 -21.20
N THR A 1105 18.22 15.97 -21.67
CA THR A 1105 19.41 15.67 -22.47
C THR A 1105 19.24 16.14 -23.91
N ALA A 1106 20.25 16.83 -24.44
CA ALA A 1106 20.28 17.31 -25.82
C ALA A 1106 20.25 16.16 -26.85
N PRO A 1107 19.68 16.37 -28.06
CA PRO A 1107 19.72 15.38 -29.13
C PRO A 1107 21.17 14.99 -29.49
N GLY A 1108 21.49 13.70 -29.40
CA GLY A 1108 22.82 13.15 -29.67
C GLY A 1108 23.68 12.85 -28.43
N GLU A 1109 23.39 13.43 -27.27
CA GLU A 1109 24.07 13.08 -26.01
C GLU A 1109 23.50 11.78 -25.40
N PRO A 1110 24.33 10.81 -24.97
CA PRO A 1110 23.87 9.55 -24.38
C PRO A 1110 23.27 9.75 -22.98
N VAL A 1111 22.08 9.21 -22.74
CA VAL A 1111 21.33 9.41 -21.48
C VAL A 1111 21.94 8.62 -20.33
N ARG A 1112 22.74 9.30 -19.49
CA ARG A 1112 23.47 8.73 -18.33
C ARG A 1112 22.61 8.35 -17.11
N CYS A 1113 21.28 8.42 -17.19
CA CYS A 1113 20.41 8.13 -16.05
C CYS A 1113 20.37 6.63 -15.72
N GLU A 1114 20.56 6.30 -14.43
CA GLU A 1114 20.73 4.95 -13.89
C GLU A 1114 19.73 4.62 -12.74
N SER A 1115 18.62 5.36 -12.66
CA SER A 1115 17.59 5.21 -11.60
C SER A 1115 16.91 3.83 -11.60
N LEU A 1116 17.25 2.98 -10.62
CA LEU A 1116 16.68 1.63 -10.44
C LEU A 1116 15.16 1.60 -10.18
N ASP A 1117 14.60 2.69 -9.65
CA ASP A 1117 13.16 2.84 -9.43
C ASP A 1117 12.38 3.24 -10.71
N CYS A 1118 13.06 3.33 -11.86
CA CYS A 1118 12.47 3.65 -13.16
C CYS A 1118 12.39 2.41 -14.08
N PRO A 1119 11.19 1.96 -14.50
CA PRO A 1119 11.08 0.79 -15.38
C PRO A 1119 11.69 1.02 -16.78
N TRP A 1120 11.80 2.29 -17.21
CA TRP A 1120 12.45 2.65 -18.48
C TRP A 1120 13.97 2.42 -18.47
N LEU A 1121 14.65 2.36 -17.31
CA LEU A 1121 16.07 1.98 -17.27
C LEU A 1121 16.27 0.57 -17.84
N PHE A 1122 15.47 -0.37 -17.35
CA PHE A 1122 15.54 -1.78 -17.72
C PHE A 1122 15.11 -1.99 -19.18
N GLU A 1123 14.07 -1.30 -19.64
CA GLU A 1123 13.66 -1.34 -21.04
C GLU A 1123 14.71 -0.68 -21.96
N ARG A 1124 15.35 0.43 -21.55
CA ARG A 1124 16.43 1.07 -22.30
C ARG A 1124 17.62 0.12 -22.46
N LYS A 1125 18.20 -0.38 -21.37
CA LYS A 1125 19.32 -1.34 -21.39
C LYS A 1125 18.97 -2.63 -22.18
N LYS A 1126 17.72 -3.12 -22.09
CA LYS A 1126 17.21 -4.27 -22.85
C LYS A 1126 17.09 -4.03 -24.36
N VAL A 1127 16.87 -2.78 -24.78
CA VAL A 1127 16.78 -2.40 -26.20
C VAL A 1127 18.14 -1.96 -26.75
N GLU A 1128 18.98 -1.27 -25.94
CA GLU A 1128 20.39 -0.98 -26.22
C GLU A 1128 21.15 -2.29 -26.54
N GLY A 1129 21.18 -3.24 -25.60
CA GLY A 1129 21.83 -4.56 -25.79
C GLY A 1129 21.14 -5.49 -26.80
N LYS A 1130 20.01 -5.08 -27.38
CA LYS A 1130 19.42 -5.71 -28.58
C LYS A 1130 19.88 -5.02 -29.86
N ALA A 1131 19.93 -3.70 -29.89
CA ALA A 1131 20.40 -2.91 -31.04
C ALA A 1131 21.86 -3.24 -31.39
N GLU A 1132 22.72 -3.44 -30.40
CA GLU A 1132 24.10 -3.94 -30.58
C GLU A 1132 24.16 -5.24 -31.41
N ARG A 1133 23.16 -6.13 -31.24
CA ARG A 1133 23.05 -7.42 -31.94
C ARG A 1133 22.42 -7.29 -33.34
N LEU A 1134 21.71 -6.21 -33.63
CA LEU A 1134 21.05 -6.00 -34.94
C LEU A 1134 22.05 -5.73 -36.07
N THR A 1135 23.29 -5.34 -35.75
CA THR A 1135 24.42 -5.28 -36.68
C THR A 1135 24.53 -6.55 -37.52
N ILE A 1136 24.50 -7.72 -36.87
CA ILE A 1136 24.53 -9.04 -37.51
C ILE A 1136 23.35 -9.27 -38.47
N ILE A 1137 22.20 -8.60 -38.26
CA ILE A 1137 21.06 -8.66 -39.19
C ILE A 1137 21.30 -7.76 -40.41
N GLY A 1138 22.01 -6.65 -40.26
CA GLY A 1138 22.52 -5.85 -41.38
C GLY A 1138 23.49 -6.66 -42.25
N ASP A 1139 24.55 -7.21 -41.63
CA ASP A 1139 25.55 -8.06 -42.30
C ASP A 1139 24.92 -9.22 -43.10
N LEU A 1140 23.83 -9.81 -42.57
CA LEU A 1140 23.09 -10.90 -43.22
C LEU A 1140 22.14 -10.43 -44.34
N VAL A 1141 21.65 -9.19 -44.30
CA VAL A 1141 20.91 -8.61 -45.43
C VAL A 1141 21.88 -8.28 -46.57
N GLU A 1142 23.04 -7.68 -46.27
CA GLU A 1142 24.10 -7.45 -47.26
C GLU A 1142 24.56 -8.78 -47.91
N GLU A 1143 24.74 -9.86 -47.13
CA GLU A 1143 25.06 -11.20 -47.68
C GLU A 1143 23.97 -11.77 -48.62
N LEU A 1144 22.69 -11.47 -48.38
CA LEU A 1144 21.57 -11.91 -49.24
C LEU A 1144 21.41 -11.03 -50.50
N GLU A 1145 21.79 -9.75 -50.43
CA GLU A 1145 21.78 -8.83 -51.58
C GLU A 1145 22.98 -9.09 -52.53
N ASP A 1146 24.17 -9.34 -51.99
CA ASP A 1146 25.37 -9.73 -52.76
C ASP A 1146 25.21 -11.10 -53.46
N THR A 1147 24.46 -12.04 -52.85
CA THR A 1147 24.20 -13.35 -53.46
C THR A 1147 23.16 -13.28 -54.58
N GLY A 1148 22.10 -12.47 -54.41
CA GLY A 1148 21.11 -12.23 -55.47
C GLY A 1148 21.65 -11.51 -56.71
N THR A 1149 22.62 -10.60 -56.56
CA THR A 1149 23.18 -9.82 -57.68
C THR A 1149 24.21 -10.56 -58.54
N ASN A 1150 24.71 -11.72 -58.09
CA ASN A 1150 25.60 -12.57 -58.91
C ASN A 1150 24.82 -13.57 -59.77
N THR A 1151 23.66 -14.07 -59.31
CA THR A 1151 22.84 -15.03 -60.08
C THR A 1151 22.27 -14.48 -61.38
N ASP A 1152 22.15 -13.15 -61.53
CA ASP A 1152 21.72 -12.51 -62.79
C ASP A 1152 22.82 -12.41 -63.85
N LYS A 1153 24.10 -12.67 -63.51
CA LYS A 1153 25.21 -12.60 -64.48
C LYS A 1153 25.44 -13.92 -65.21
N ASP A 1154 25.41 -15.05 -64.52
CA ASP A 1154 25.70 -16.35 -65.16
C ASP A 1154 24.62 -16.79 -66.16
N ASN A 1155 23.40 -16.26 -66.04
CA ASN A 1155 22.31 -16.48 -67.00
C ASN A 1155 22.49 -15.75 -68.35
N SER A 1156 23.54 -14.96 -68.56
CA SER A 1156 23.76 -14.24 -69.84
C SER A 1156 24.61 -14.98 -70.88
N CYS A 1157 25.11 -16.19 -70.59
CA CYS A 1157 26.19 -16.84 -71.36
C CYS A 1157 25.88 -18.25 -71.90
N VAL A 1158 24.61 -18.62 -72.12
CA VAL A 1158 24.23 -19.93 -72.73
C VAL A 1158 23.14 -19.80 -73.82
N SER A 1159 23.40 -19.01 -74.86
CA SER A 1159 22.72 -19.16 -76.17
C SER A 1159 23.43 -18.38 -77.28
N ASN A 1160 24.18 -19.07 -78.13
CA ASN A 1160 24.30 -18.82 -79.59
C ASN A 1160 25.38 -19.74 -80.17
N SER A 1161 24.94 -20.79 -80.88
CA SER A 1161 25.80 -21.66 -81.67
C SER A 1161 25.02 -22.13 -82.90
N ASP A 1162 24.92 -21.26 -83.91
CA ASP A 1162 24.40 -21.55 -85.24
C ASP A 1162 25.35 -20.93 -86.29
N ASP A 1163 26.04 -21.81 -87.02
CA ASP A 1163 26.66 -21.71 -88.35
C ASP A 1163 27.06 -20.33 -88.94
N ILE A 1164 28.37 -20.05 -89.01
CA ILE A 1164 29.23 -20.01 -90.24
C ILE A 1164 30.67 -19.57 -89.90
#